data_AF-A0A358WC68-F1
#
_entry.id   AF-A0A358WC68-F1
#
_cell.length_a   1.000
_cell.length_b   1.000
_cell.length_c   1.000
_cell.angle_alpha   90.00
_cell.angle_beta   90.00
_cell.angle_gamma   90.00
#
_symmetry.space_group_name_H-M   'P 1'
#
loop_
_entity.id
_entity.type
_entity.pdbx_description
1 polymer ?
#
loop_
_entity_poly.entity_id
_entity_poly.type
_entity_poly.pdbx_seq_one_letter_code
_entity_poly.pdbx_strand_id
1 'polypeptide(L)'
;MKILKKATSLLLASIMFLTAGVTAFADDYYDEETEKDIFVFFTNDVHNAYEQTDTAIGYASLAADIKKTQSDENNETILVDAGDSIQGGIIGALSKGMWPAEIMDKMSYDVAVPGNHEFDFGVECFLEIADSVSYDYVCCNFIDLRTGKTVFMPYKMIKKFNTNIAFVGITTPETYRMSNQNYFRDENGNDIYSFCGGDNGKELYKRVQDTINDAKAAGADIVIAVAHTGIDPSSTPWTTGEIIANVSGLDGYIDGHSHTYMLTDKYTDKDGKEIAPASTGSKFEHYGTMYIEEYDNDHTTSEVAAVVMEDRAHCPEQDTEMLSYINSFSDYINETAGKTVATSDVTLYMNDPSTGNRLVRLQETNLGDFCADAYLNVMDADIAFINGGGLRADITKGDITIGDLISAQPFGNLLCTAELNGQTILDLLEMSVQYAGDLTYEAGNFQHVAGITFDVDTTVPSPVITDENGLFVKIDGKRRVNNVKVGEEPINPDRIYTVASHNYLLKSCGGGFTMLENCKIVKDETVLDYEALITYITDYLGGNIAADSTYTDPYGQKRIRLYTAKTEPTCEKEGSITYLRGAEYITEAIDATGHSYGEWTTEKDATYTEEGVMKRICSVCKNEETKTIPVKTPSTTLPAETTTPPATTAETTAPATTAETTVPAATDNTTAPSPAVPGSSSGTPVNPDSGMPVAVPTVMIVALTAAVLAVSGKRRK
;
A
#
# COMPACT_ATOMS: atom_id res chain seq x y z
N MET A 1 76.21 -75.86 -4.54
CA MET A 1 74.94 -75.30 -4.00
C MET A 1 75.03 -74.01 -3.17
N LYS A 2 76.22 -73.47 -2.82
CA LYS A 2 76.36 -72.14 -2.17
C LYS A 2 76.66 -70.97 -3.13
N ILE A 3 77.07 -71.24 -4.37
CA ILE A 3 77.36 -70.21 -5.39
C ILE A 3 76.07 -69.78 -6.12
N LEU A 4 75.10 -70.69 -6.30
CA LEU A 4 73.84 -70.40 -6.99
C LEU A 4 72.86 -69.54 -6.17
N LYS A 5 72.99 -69.50 -4.83
CA LYS A 5 72.18 -68.63 -3.95
C LYS A 5 72.69 -67.18 -3.87
N LYS A 6 73.99 -66.93 -4.14
CA LYS A 6 74.53 -65.55 -4.18
C LYS A 6 74.28 -64.86 -5.52
N ALA A 7 74.21 -65.62 -6.62
CA ALA A 7 73.87 -65.07 -7.94
C ALA A 7 72.38 -64.66 -8.05
N THR A 8 71.47 -65.36 -7.36
CA THR A 8 70.04 -65.01 -7.35
C THR A 8 69.74 -63.79 -6.47
N SER A 9 70.42 -63.60 -5.34
CA SER A 9 70.23 -62.39 -4.52
C SER A 9 70.82 -61.12 -5.13
N LEU A 10 71.89 -61.20 -5.94
CA LEU A 10 72.42 -60.03 -6.67
C LEU A 10 71.58 -59.68 -7.91
N LEU A 11 70.90 -60.64 -8.54
CA LEU A 11 69.99 -60.39 -9.66
C LEU A 11 68.63 -59.80 -9.18
N LEU A 12 68.13 -60.22 -8.01
CA LEU A 12 66.93 -59.60 -7.41
C LEU A 12 67.19 -58.19 -6.86
N ALA A 13 68.37 -57.92 -6.29
CA ALA A 13 68.72 -56.58 -5.82
C ALA A 13 68.98 -55.57 -6.96
N SER A 14 69.44 -56.03 -8.13
CA SER A 14 69.63 -55.18 -9.32
C SER A 14 68.30 -54.89 -10.04
N ILE A 15 67.33 -55.79 -10.01
CA ILE A 15 65.96 -55.53 -10.53
C ILE A 15 65.16 -54.61 -9.59
N MET A 16 65.38 -54.65 -8.27
CA MET A 16 64.76 -53.68 -7.35
C MET A 16 65.38 -52.27 -7.42
N PHE A 17 66.66 -52.12 -7.79
CA PHE A 17 67.26 -50.80 -7.99
C PHE A 17 67.00 -50.18 -9.37
N LEU A 18 66.67 -50.98 -10.39
CA LEU A 18 66.23 -50.47 -11.71
C LEU A 18 64.73 -50.17 -11.79
N THR A 19 63.92 -50.60 -10.82
CA THR A 19 62.50 -50.22 -10.70
C THR A 19 62.28 -48.97 -9.83
N ALA A 20 63.29 -48.55 -9.06
CA ALA A 20 63.26 -47.28 -8.31
C ALA A 20 63.85 -46.07 -9.07
N GLY A 21 64.27 -46.26 -10.33
CA GLY A 21 64.96 -45.24 -11.13
C GLY A 21 64.28 -44.88 -12.46
N VAL A 22 63.07 -45.39 -12.73
CA VAL A 22 62.28 -45.08 -13.93
C VAL A 22 60.83 -44.77 -13.54
N THR A 23 60.68 -43.87 -12.56
CA THR A 23 59.47 -43.04 -12.40
C THR A 23 59.91 -41.58 -12.29
N ALA A 24 60.79 -41.20 -13.20
CA ALA A 24 60.98 -39.83 -13.65
C ALA A 24 60.86 -39.93 -15.17
N PHE A 25 59.99 -39.12 -15.77
CA PHE A 25 59.53 -39.17 -17.17
C PHE A 25 58.37 -40.12 -17.47
N ALA A 26 57.33 -40.02 -16.66
CA ALA A 26 55.96 -39.86 -17.15
C ALA A 26 55.21 -39.14 -16.03
N ASP A 27 55.44 -37.83 -15.90
CA ASP A 27 54.33 -36.96 -15.50
C ASP A 27 53.31 -37.15 -16.63
N ASP A 28 52.45 -38.16 -16.50
CA ASP A 28 51.09 -37.98 -16.95
C ASP A 28 50.60 -36.81 -16.12
N TYR A 29 50.65 -35.65 -16.74
CA TYR A 29 49.97 -34.43 -16.34
C TYR A 29 48.48 -34.80 -16.35
N TYR A 30 48.04 -35.50 -15.30
CA TYR A 30 46.66 -35.41 -14.87
C TYR A 30 46.56 -33.98 -14.38
N ASP A 31 46.09 -33.08 -15.26
CA ASP A 31 45.36 -31.91 -14.78
C ASP A 31 44.33 -32.49 -13.81
N GLU A 32 44.54 -32.28 -12.51
CA GLU A 32 43.40 -32.25 -11.61
C GLU A 32 42.46 -31.22 -12.25
N GLU A 33 41.30 -31.68 -12.73
CA GLU A 33 40.21 -30.79 -13.14
C GLU A 33 40.04 -29.79 -12.00
N THR A 34 40.59 -28.58 -12.16
CA THR A 34 40.50 -27.56 -11.14
C THR A 34 39.16 -26.89 -11.40
N GLU A 35 38.12 -27.49 -10.80
CA GLU A 35 36.78 -26.94 -10.77
C GLU A 35 36.85 -25.51 -10.24
N LYS A 36 36.44 -24.55 -11.08
CA LYS A 36 36.38 -23.12 -10.75
C LYS A 36 34.92 -22.75 -10.60
N ASP A 37 34.58 -22.26 -9.42
CA ASP A 37 33.20 -21.99 -9.05
C ASP A 37 32.93 -20.48 -8.97
N ILE A 38 31.88 -20.04 -9.65
CA ILE A 38 31.40 -18.67 -9.57
C ILE A 38 30.08 -18.65 -8.81
N PHE A 39 30.06 -17.95 -7.68
CA PHE A 39 28.92 -17.81 -6.79
C PHE A 39 28.26 -16.45 -7.00
N VAL A 40 27.06 -16.46 -7.57
CA VAL A 40 26.22 -15.27 -7.63
C VAL A 40 25.31 -15.26 -6.41
N PHE A 41 25.70 -14.51 -5.38
CA PHE A 41 24.85 -14.22 -4.24
C PHE A 41 23.78 -13.20 -4.64
N PHE A 42 22.56 -13.37 -4.17
CA PHE A 42 21.49 -12.45 -4.48
C PHE A 42 20.49 -12.23 -3.35
N THR A 43 19.90 -11.04 -3.37
CA THR A 43 18.82 -10.59 -2.50
C THR A 43 17.71 -9.94 -3.33
N ASN A 44 16.50 -9.86 -2.78
CA ASN A 44 15.42 -9.03 -3.28
C ASN A 44 14.54 -8.58 -2.11
N ASP A 45 13.82 -7.47 -2.29
CA ASP A 45 12.78 -7.02 -1.36
C ASP A 45 13.27 -6.97 0.09
N VAL A 46 14.52 -6.52 0.30
CA VAL A 46 15.11 -6.43 1.63
C VAL A 46 14.29 -5.46 2.49
N HIS A 47 13.64 -4.46 1.89
CA HIS A 47 12.73 -3.52 2.57
C HIS A 47 13.33 -2.98 3.88
N ASN A 48 14.63 -2.70 3.85
CA ASN A 48 15.41 -2.23 4.99
C ASN A 48 15.48 -3.18 6.20
N ALA A 49 15.38 -4.50 6.01
CA ALA A 49 15.70 -5.49 7.03
C ALA A 49 17.22 -5.71 7.17
N TYR A 50 17.96 -4.64 7.48
CA TYR A 50 19.43 -4.61 7.39
C TYR A 50 20.16 -5.35 8.53
N GLU A 51 19.51 -5.51 9.69
CA GLU A 51 20.06 -6.18 10.87
C GLU A 51 19.67 -7.65 10.94
N GLN A 52 20.48 -8.45 11.62
CA GLN A 52 20.07 -9.81 11.97
C GLN A 52 19.02 -9.76 13.08
N THR A 53 17.89 -10.42 12.86
CA THR A 53 16.81 -10.54 13.84
C THR A 53 16.36 -12.00 13.94
N ASP A 54 15.25 -12.28 14.62
CA ASP A 54 14.70 -13.63 14.65
C ASP A 54 14.13 -14.09 13.31
N THR A 55 13.81 -13.16 12.41
CA THR A 55 13.20 -13.41 11.10
C THR A 55 14.02 -12.90 9.92
N ALA A 56 15.15 -12.21 10.16
CA ALA A 56 15.99 -11.64 9.13
C ALA A 56 17.46 -12.05 9.31
N ILE A 57 18.12 -12.36 8.20
CA ILE A 57 19.54 -12.73 8.16
C ILE A 57 20.44 -11.52 8.48
N GLY A 58 20.15 -10.40 7.84
CA GLY A 58 20.92 -9.16 7.98
C GLY A 58 22.25 -9.17 7.22
N TYR A 59 22.71 -7.98 6.82
CA TYR A 59 23.88 -7.84 5.95
C TYR A 59 25.19 -8.31 6.60
N ALA A 60 25.34 -8.21 7.92
CA ALA A 60 26.54 -8.68 8.59
C ALA A 60 26.71 -10.22 8.50
N SER A 61 25.61 -10.97 8.50
CA SER A 61 25.67 -12.43 8.32
C SER A 61 25.96 -12.81 6.87
N LEU A 62 25.32 -12.15 5.91
CA LEU A 62 25.64 -12.34 4.49
C LEU A 62 27.11 -12.02 4.20
N ALA A 63 27.64 -10.94 4.77
CA ALA A 63 29.05 -10.56 4.62
C ALA A 63 30.02 -11.63 5.12
N ALA A 64 29.68 -12.30 6.24
CA ALA A 64 30.50 -13.37 6.78
C ALA A 64 30.53 -14.57 5.82
N ASP A 65 29.38 -14.94 5.26
CA ASP A 65 29.30 -16.08 4.35
C ASP A 65 30.00 -15.80 3.01
N ILE A 66 29.85 -14.61 2.44
CA ILE A 66 30.60 -14.20 1.24
C ILE A 66 32.10 -14.27 1.51
N LYS A 67 32.60 -13.72 2.63
CA LYS A 67 34.03 -13.77 2.99
C LYS A 67 34.53 -15.21 3.19
N LYS A 68 33.69 -16.09 3.72
CA LYS A 68 34.00 -17.51 3.89
C LYS A 68 34.11 -18.20 2.54
N THR A 69 33.20 -17.94 1.60
CA THR A 69 33.24 -18.49 0.23
C THR A 69 34.46 -17.99 -0.53
N GLN A 70 34.81 -16.70 -0.39
CA GLN A 70 36.03 -16.10 -0.97
C GLN A 70 37.35 -16.60 -0.36
N SER A 71 37.32 -17.40 0.72
CA SER A 71 38.54 -17.93 1.33
C SER A 71 39.17 -19.08 0.54
N ASP A 72 38.43 -19.67 -0.39
CA ASP A 72 38.93 -20.62 -1.38
C ASP A 72 39.35 -19.88 -2.66
N GLU A 73 40.57 -20.11 -3.14
CA GLU A 73 41.12 -19.47 -4.34
C GLU A 73 40.51 -20.00 -5.65
N ASN A 74 39.74 -21.08 -5.58
CA ASN A 74 38.96 -21.59 -6.70
C ASN A 74 37.58 -20.95 -6.82
N ASN A 75 37.21 -20.08 -5.87
CA ASN A 75 35.91 -19.42 -5.85
C ASN A 75 36.03 -17.95 -6.24
N GLU A 76 35.09 -17.50 -7.05
CA GLU A 76 34.83 -16.09 -7.31
C GLU A 76 33.38 -15.77 -6.94
N THR A 77 33.14 -14.57 -6.40
CA THR A 77 31.79 -14.17 -6.00
C THR A 77 31.33 -12.94 -6.77
N ILE A 78 30.03 -12.88 -7.01
CA ILE A 78 29.29 -11.71 -7.50
C ILE A 78 28.11 -11.52 -6.56
N LEU A 79 27.78 -10.28 -6.20
CA LEU A 79 26.63 -9.98 -5.35
C LEU A 79 25.63 -9.08 -6.09
N VAL A 80 24.37 -9.50 -6.20
CA VAL A 80 23.34 -8.79 -6.94
C VAL A 80 22.07 -8.56 -6.12
N ASP A 81 21.39 -7.43 -6.33
CA ASP A 81 20.10 -7.12 -5.69
C ASP A 81 18.99 -6.97 -6.74
N ALA A 82 17.86 -7.64 -6.50
CA ALA A 82 16.68 -7.61 -7.37
C ALA A 82 15.67 -6.51 -7.03
N GLY A 83 16.08 -5.46 -6.31
CA GLY A 83 15.28 -4.24 -6.09
C GLY A 83 14.45 -4.24 -4.81
N ASP A 84 13.80 -3.10 -4.55
CA ASP A 84 13.10 -2.76 -3.31
C ASP A 84 13.97 -2.93 -2.04
N SER A 85 15.18 -2.38 -2.10
CA SER A 85 16.20 -2.50 -1.06
C SER A 85 16.33 -1.25 -0.19
N ILE A 86 16.02 -0.06 -0.72
CA ILE A 86 16.29 1.23 -0.04
C ILE A 86 15.08 1.83 0.69
N GLN A 87 13.90 1.23 0.50
CA GLN A 87 12.63 1.70 1.05
C GLN A 87 12.16 0.84 2.23
N GLY A 88 11.36 1.43 3.11
CA GLY A 88 10.78 0.76 4.28
C GLY A 88 11.53 1.06 5.58
N GLY A 89 11.00 0.63 6.72
CA GLY A 89 11.61 0.83 8.04
C GLY A 89 11.97 2.29 8.37
N ILE A 90 12.62 2.49 9.51
CA ILE A 90 12.99 3.84 9.97
C ILE A 90 14.26 4.33 9.26
N ILE A 91 15.21 3.42 8.97
CA ILE A 91 16.48 3.75 8.32
C ILE A 91 16.27 4.38 6.92
N GLY A 92 15.35 3.83 6.12
CA GLY A 92 15.00 4.37 4.80
C GLY A 92 14.25 5.68 4.92
N ALA A 93 13.26 5.76 5.81
CA ALA A 93 12.46 6.98 6.01
C ALA A 93 13.31 8.19 6.43
N LEU A 94 14.21 8.02 7.41
CA LEU A 94 15.05 9.11 7.91
C LEU A 94 16.13 9.57 6.92
N SER A 95 16.66 8.65 6.13
CA SER A 95 17.74 8.92 5.16
C SER A 95 17.25 9.14 3.73
N LYS A 96 15.95 8.98 3.47
CA LYS A 96 15.36 8.89 2.14
C LYS A 96 16.06 7.84 1.26
N GLY A 97 16.37 6.68 1.85
CA GLY A 97 17.00 5.55 1.19
C GLY A 97 18.54 5.61 1.09
N MET A 98 19.18 6.71 1.47
CA MET A 98 20.64 6.84 1.36
C MET A 98 21.41 5.85 2.25
N TRP A 99 21.04 5.68 3.52
CA TRP A 99 21.80 4.80 4.43
C TRP A 99 21.75 3.32 4.05
N PRO A 100 20.58 2.74 3.66
CA PRO A 100 20.53 1.40 3.09
C PRO A 100 21.39 1.25 1.84
N ALA A 101 21.40 2.25 0.94
CA ALA A 101 22.25 2.24 -0.23
C ALA A 101 23.74 2.23 0.12
N GLU A 102 24.16 2.99 1.15
CA GLU A 102 25.53 2.97 1.68
C GLU A 102 25.88 1.61 2.34
N ILE A 103 24.93 0.94 2.98
CA ILE A 103 25.10 -0.43 3.51
C ILE A 103 25.36 -1.41 2.36
N MET A 104 24.61 -1.33 1.26
CA MET A 104 24.85 -2.13 0.06
C MET A 104 26.19 -1.79 -0.60
N ASP A 105 26.56 -0.51 -0.64
CA ASP A 105 27.87 -0.09 -1.15
C ASP A 105 29.01 -0.70 -0.33
N LYS A 106 28.86 -0.71 1.01
CA LYS A 106 29.82 -1.32 1.92
C LYS A 106 29.92 -2.83 1.76
N MET A 107 28.82 -3.50 1.41
CA MET A 107 28.77 -4.91 1.03
C MET A 107 29.45 -5.22 -0.31
N SER A 108 29.81 -4.18 -1.08
CA SER A 108 30.39 -4.30 -2.42
C SER A 108 29.48 -5.08 -3.37
N TYR A 109 28.19 -4.73 -3.42
CA TYR A 109 27.30 -5.21 -4.48
C TYR A 109 27.92 -4.92 -5.85
N ASP A 110 27.65 -5.78 -6.82
CA ASP A 110 28.12 -5.61 -8.20
C ASP A 110 27.04 -5.01 -9.09
N VAL A 111 25.79 -5.47 -8.90
CA VAL A 111 24.62 -5.10 -9.70
C VAL A 111 23.42 -4.91 -8.80
N ALA A 112 22.63 -3.86 -9.04
CA ALA A 112 21.28 -3.75 -8.51
C ALA A 112 20.31 -3.42 -9.65
N VAL A 113 19.03 -3.69 -9.46
CA VAL A 113 17.95 -3.19 -10.33
C VAL A 113 17.00 -2.34 -9.50
N PRO A 114 16.45 -1.26 -10.07
CA PRO A 114 15.38 -0.56 -9.39
C PRO A 114 14.12 -1.42 -9.39
N GLY A 115 13.57 -1.68 -8.22
CA GLY A 115 12.17 -2.03 -8.02
C GLY A 115 11.27 -0.79 -8.04
N ASN A 116 9.99 -0.97 -7.70
CA ASN A 116 9.06 0.16 -7.69
C ASN A 116 9.31 1.10 -6.51
N HIS A 117 9.79 0.60 -5.39
CA HIS A 117 9.93 1.37 -4.16
C HIS A 117 11.23 2.19 -4.11
N GLU A 118 12.20 1.96 -5.01
CA GLU A 118 13.33 2.89 -5.21
C GLU A 118 12.87 4.31 -5.56
N PHE A 119 11.68 4.46 -6.17
CA PHE A 119 11.15 5.74 -6.63
C PHE A 119 10.26 6.46 -5.59
N ASP A 120 10.06 5.89 -4.40
CA ASP A 120 9.13 6.44 -3.39
C ASP A 120 9.50 7.84 -2.90
N PHE A 121 10.80 8.18 -2.94
CA PHE A 121 11.31 9.51 -2.60
C PHE A 121 11.50 10.43 -3.82
N GLY A 122 11.03 10.01 -5.01
CA GLY A 122 11.17 10.72 -6.28
C GLY A 122 12.30 10.17 -7.15
N VAL A 123 12.13 10.28 -8.48
CA VAL A 123 13.11 9.81 -9.46
C VAL A 123 14.46 10.50 -9.24
N GLU A 124 14.47 11.79 -8.99
CA GLU A 124 15.67 12.60 -8.81
C GLU A 124 16.43 12.20 -7.54
N CYS A 125 15.72 11.93 -6.44
CA CYS A 125 16.33 11.42 -5.21
C CYS A 125 17.00 10.07 -5.46
N PHE A 126 16.33 9.18 -6.19
CA PHE A 126 16.89 7.88 -6.54
C PHE A 126 18.11 7.99 -7.46
N LEU A 127 18.07 8.87 -8.47
CA LEU A 127 19.22 9.08 -9.36
C LEU A 127 20.42 9.65 -8.60
N GLU A 128 20.21 10.53 -7.62
CA GLU A 128 21.29 11.00 -6.74
C GLU A 128 21.90 9.88 -5.90
N ILE A 129 21.08 8.94 -5.41
CA ILE A 129 21.56 7.74 -4.70
C ILE A 129 22.35 6.85 -5.65
N ALA A 130 21.80 6.53 -6.82
CA ALA A 130 22.44 5.69 -7.83
C ALA A 130 23.79 6.26 -8.29
N ASP A 131 23.94 7.58 -8.39
CA ASP A 131 25.19 8.26 -8.73
C ASP A 131 26.21 8.29 -7.56
N SER A 132 25.76 8.05 -6.33
CA SER A 132 26.59 8.14 -5.12
C SER A 132 27.23 6.82 -4.67
N VAL A 133 26.69 5.69 -5.13
CA VAL A 133 27.16 4.34 -4.82
C VAL A 133 28.11 3.80 -5.90
N SER A 134 28.88 2.77 -5.58
CA SER A 134 29.89 2.19 -6.47
C SER A 134 29.39 1.00 -7.30
N TYR A 135 28.26 0.41 -6.94
CA TYR A 135 27.60 -0.65 -7.70
C TYR A 135 26.73 -0.07 -8.81
N ASP A 136 26.49 -0.85 -9.87
CA ASP A 136 25.73 -0.36 -11.02
C ASP A 136 24.25 -0.74 -10.88
N TYR A 137 23.38 0.27 -10.90
CA TYR A 137 21.99 0.05 -11.26
C TYR A 137 21.87 -0.24 -12.76
N VAL A 138 21.24 -1.36 -13.11
CA VAL A 138 20.94 -1.74 -14.50
C VAL A 138 19.44 -1.84 -14.71
N CYS A 139 18.94 -1.40 -15.87
CA CYS A 139 17.52 -1.53 -16.22
C CYS A 139 17.34 -1.31 -17.72
N CYS A 140 16.80 -2.33 -18.42
CA CYS A 140 16.60 -2.25 -19.86
C CYS A 140 15.34 -1.47 -20.25
N ASN A 141 14.36 -1.35 -19.35
CA ASN A 141 13.02 -0.85 -19.66
C ASN A 141 12.65 0.48 -18.98
N PHE A 142 13.50 1.06 -18.14
CA PHE A 142 13.31 2.42 -17.63
C PHE A 142 13.86 3.47 -18.62
N ILE A 143 12.95 4.09 -19.36
CA ILE A 143 13.23 5.00 -20.48
C ILE A 143 12.93 6.44 -20.10
N ASP A 144 13.86 7.36 -20.37
CA ASP A 144 13.57 8.79 -20.40
C ASP A 144 12.94 9.15 -21.76
N LEU A 145 11.63 9.40 -21.78
CA LEU A 145 10.87 9.71 -22.99
C LEU A 145 11.28 11.03 -23.64
N ARG A 146 11.90 11.95 -22.88
CA ARG A 146 12.40 13.22 -23.40
C ARG A 146 13.62 13.00 -24.30
N THR A 147 14.40 11.95 -24.02
CA THR A 147 15.62 11.61 -24.79
C THR A 147 15.47 10.37 -25.66
N GLY A 148 14.49 9.52 -25.38
CA GLY A 148 14.28 8.21 -26.00
C GLY A 148 15.32 7.16 -25.59
N LYS A 149 16.08 7.38 -24.52
CA LYS A 149 17.16 6.50 -24.06
C LYS A 149 16.82 5.83 -22.74
N THR A 150 17.44 4.67 -22.48
CA THR A 150 17.41 4.07 -21.15
C THR A 150 18.12 5.00 -20.16
N VAL A 151 17.57 5.10 -18.95
CA VAL A 151 18.15 5.90 -17.86
C VAL A 151 19.40 5.21 -17.32
N PHE A 152 19.31 3.90 -17.12
CA PHE A 152 20.43 3.05 -16.73
C PHE A 152 20.97 2.24 -17.91
N MET A 153 22.14 1.62 -17.72
CA MET A 153 22.62 0.62 -18.67
C MET A 153 21.65 -0.58 -18.69
N PRO A 154 21.32 -1.15 -19.85
CA PRO A 154 20.37 -2.27 -19.91
C PRO A 154 20.87 -3.55 -19.23
N TYR A 155 22.19 -3.75 -19.23
CA TYR A 155 22.87 -4.86 -18.60
C TYR A 155 24.30 -4.49 -18.18
N LYS A 156 24.87 -5.26 -17.25
CA LYS A 156 26.30 -5.22 -16.89
C LYS A 156 26.96 -6.54 -17.26
N MET A 157 28.13 -6.47 -17.90
CA MET A 157 28.98 -7.63 -18.16
C MET A 157 30.03 -7.75 -17.06
N ILE A 158 30.11 -8.89 -16.39
CA ILE A 158 31.12 -9.21 -15.38
C ILE A 158 31.87 -10.44 -15.84
N LYS A 159 33.20 -10.36 -15.87
CA LYS A 159 34.06 -11.49 -16.16
C LYS A 159 34.64 -12.06 -14.87
N LYS A 160 34.38 -13.33 -14.60
CA LYS A 160 35.03 -14.13 -13.54
C LYS A 160 35.66 -15.34 -14.20
N PHE A 161 36.91 -15.63 -13.84
CA PHE A 161 37.72 -16.63 -14.55
C PHE A 161 37.66 -16.42 -16.07
N ASN A 162 37.25 -17.41 -16.89
CA ASN A 162 37.08 -17.22 -18.33
C ASN A 162 35.62 -16.97 -18.76
N THR A 163 34.68 -16.98 -17.82
CA THR A 163 33.25 -16.82 -18.08
C THR A 163 32.83 -15.34 -18.09
N ASN A 164 32.19 -14.90 -19.17
CA ASN A 164 31.53 -13.59 -19.26
C ASN A 164 30.05 -13.72 -18.91
N ILE A 165 29.63 -13.07 -17.83
CA ILE A 165 28.26 -13.15 -17.30
C ILE A 165 27.59 -11.79 -17.51
N ALA A 166 26.46 -11.79 -18.21
CA ALA A 166 25.64 -10.60 -18.39
C ALA A 166 24.43 -10.61 -17.44
N PHE A 167 24.29 -9.53 -16.67
CA PHE A 167 23.14 -9.30 -15.80
C PHE A 167 22.20 -8.28 -16.45
N VAL A 168 21.04 -8.73 -16.94
CA VAL A 168 20.02 -7.91 -17.63
C VAL A 168 19.01 -7.40 -16.62
N GLY A 169 18.87 -6.08 -16.49
CA GLY A 169 17.98 -5.47 -15.50
C GLY A 169 16.55 -5.28 -15.99
N ILE A 170 15.56 -5.57 -15.14
CA ILE A 170 14.13 -5.43 -15.48
C ILE A 170 13.36 -4.86 -14.29
N THR A 171 12.59 -3.79 -14.49
CA THR A 171 11.70 -3.20 -13.48
C THR A 171 10.24 -3.38 -13.87
N THR A 172 9.36 -3.72 -12.93
CA THR A 172 7.92 -3.84 -13.22
C THR A 172 7.34 -2.55 -13.81
N PRO A 173 6.51 -2.62 -14.87
CA PRO A 173 5.76 -1.47 -15.35
C PRO A 173 4.74 -0.92 -14.34
N GLU A 174 4.40 -1.71 -13.32
CA GLU A 174 3.52 -1.30 -12.23
C GLU A 174 4.09 -0.17 -11.37
N THR A 175 5.38 0.16 -11.50
CA THR A 175 6.03 1.26 -10.80
C THR A 175 5.25 2.58 -10.89
N TYR A 176 4.59 2.86 -12.02
CA TYR A 176 3.72 4.03 -12.16
C TYR A 176 2.61 4.13 -11.10
N ARG A 177 1.96 2.99 -10.83
CA ARG A 177 0.80 2.93 -9.92
C ARG A 177 1.20 2.60 -8.49
N MET A 178 2.32 1.87 -8.30
CA MET A 178 2.82 1.45 -6.99
C MET A 178 3.60 2.57 -6.30
N SER A 179 4.40 3.32 -7.05
CA SER A 179 4.99 4.57 -6.57
C SER A 179 4.08 5.76 -6.88
N ASN A 180 4.60 6.97 -6.76
CA ASN A 180 3.87 8.19 -7.07
C ASN A 180 4.01 8.53 -8.57
N GLN A 181 2.92 8.36 -9.34
CA GLN A 181 2.90 8.62 -10.78
C GLN A 181 3.38 10.02 -11.18
N ASN A 182 3.21 11.03 -10.31
CA ASN A 182 3.63 12.40 -10.61
C ASN A 182 5.15 12.55 -10.67
N TYR A 183 5.92 11.63 -10.06
CA TYR A 183 7.37 11.60 -10.21
C TYR A 183 7.82 11.21 -11.62
N PHE A 184 6.91 10.62 -12.42
CA PHE A 184 7.19 10.19 -13.78
C PHE A 184 6.58 11.12 -14.84
N ARG A 185 6.01 12.25 -14.43
CA ARG A 185 5.28 13.20 -15.30
C ARG A 185 5.84 14.61 -15.22
N ASP A 186 5.62 15.39 -16.27
CA ASP A 186 5.86 16.83 -16.26
C ASP A 186 4.73 17.60 -15.56
N GLU A 187 4.91 18.92 -15.43
CA GLU A 187 3.93 19.84 -14.82
C GLU A 187 2.58 19.91 -15.56
N ASN A 188 2.51 19.41 -16.80
CA ASN A 188 1.30 19.34 -17.61
C ASN A 188 0.64 17.94 -17.57
N GLY A 189 1.20 17.01 -16.78
CA GLY A 189 0.71 15.64 -16.66
C GLY A 189 1.13 14.70 -17.79
N ASN A 190 2.07 15.09 -18.65
CA ASN A 190 2.61 14.19 -19.68
C ASN A 190 3.66 13.26 -19.06
N ASP A 191 3.63 11.97 -19.41
CA ASP A 191 4.68 11.04 -19.00
C ASP A 191 6.04 11.46 -19.60
N ILE A 192 7.06 11.53 -18.74
CA ILE A 192 8.45 11.85 -19.12
C ILE A 192 9.40 10.65 -18.94
N TYR A 193 8.98 9.65 -18.17
CA TYR A 193 9.64 8.35 -18.12
C TYR A 193 8.71 7.28 -18.71
N SER A 194 9.16 6.04 -18.82
CA SER A 194 8.33 4.87 -19.16
C SER A 194 9.01 3.61 -18.69
N PHE A 195 8.22 2.59 -18.37
CA PHE A 195 8.68 1.24 -18.04
C PHE A 195 8.33 0.21 -19.12
N CYS A 196 7.93 0.65 -20.32
CA CYS A 196 7.58 -0.21 -21.47
C CYS A 196 6.43 -1.19 -21.18
N GLY A 197 5.40 -0.79 -20.43
CA GLY A 197 4.25 -1.64 -20.08
C GLY A 197 3.25 -1.91 -21.22
N GLY A 198 3.32 -1.15 -22.32
CA GLY A 198 2.30 -1.14 -23.37
C GLY A 198 2.19 -2.44 -24.21
N ASP A 199 1.17 -2.45 -25.08
CA ASP A 199 0.84 -3.56 -25.99
C ASP A 199 0.67 -4.91 -25.27
N ASN A 200 0.02 -4.89 -24.10
CA ASN A 200 -0.23 -6.08 -23.29
C ASN A 200 1.07 -6.87 -23.00
N GLY A 201 2.10 -6.15 -22.55
CA GLY A 201 3.41 -6.71 -22.18
C GLY A 201 4.41 -6.86 -23.32
N LYS A 202 3.98 -6.77 -24.59
CA LYS A 202 4.88 -7.02 -25.73
C LYS A 202 6.01 -6.00 -25.86
N GLU A 203 5.80 -4.76 -25.43
CA GLU A 203 6.86 -3.75 -25.43
C GLU A 203 8.01 -4.15 -24.48
N LEU A 204 7.67 -4.59 -23.26
CA LEU A 204 8.63 -5.10 -22.29
C LEU A 204 9.35 -6.34 -22.82
N TYR A 205 8.62 -7.36 -23.30
CA TYR A 205 9.23 -8.59 -23.79
C TYR A 205 10.21 -8.32 -24.93
N LYS A 206 9.84 -7.42 -25.85
CA LYS A 206 10.71 -7.02 -26.94
C LYS A 206 12.00 -6.37 -26.40
N ARG A 207 11.88 -5.47 -25.42
CA ARG A 207 13.03 -4.78 -24.82
C ARG A 207 13.99 -5.76 -24.14
N VAL A 208 13.45 -6.70 -23.38
CA VAL A 208 14.22 -7.76 -22.72
C VAL A 208 14.92 -8.63 -23.78
N GLN A 209 14.19 -9.08 -24.81
CA GLN A 209 14.76 -9.89 -25.88
C GLN A 209 15.89 -9.17 -26.64
N ASP A 210 15.69 -7.89 -27.02
CA ASP A 210 16.72 -7.09 -27.69
C ASP A 210 17.98 -7.00 -26.81
N THR A 211 17.79 -6.81 -25.49
CA THR A 211 18.90 -6.68 -24.52
C THR A 211 19.67 -8.00 -24.34
N ILE A 212 18.96 -9.14 -24.28
CA ILE A 212 19.59 -10.48 -24.28
C ILE A 212 20.43 -10.68 -25.55
N ASN A 213 19.89 -10.29 -26.71
CA ASN A 213 20.60 -10.41 -27.98
C ASN A 213 21.86 -9.54 -28.01
N ASP A 214 21.78 -8.31 -27.52
CA ASP A 214 22.92 -7.38 -27.43
C ASP A 214 24.01 -7.93 -26.48
N ALA A 215 23.63 -8.47 -25.32
CA ALA A 215 24.55 -9.09 -24.39
C ALA A 215 25.29 -10.29 -25.01
N LYS A 216 24.57 -11.18 -25.71
CA LYS A 216 25.17 -12.31 -26.43
C LYS A 216 26.08 -11.85 -27.57
N ALA A 217 25.66 -10.84 -28.34
CA ALA A 217 26.48 -10.26 -29.40
C ALA A 217 27.76 -9.60 -28.85
N ALA A 218 27.72 -9.10 -27.61
CA ALA A 218 28.87 -8.57 -26.89
C ALA A 218 29.78 -9.66 -26.28
N GLY A 219 29.41 -10.93 -26.39
CA GLY A 219 30.21 -12.07 -25.95
C GLY A 219 29.84 -12.64 -24.58
N ALA A 220 28.59 -12.47 -24.12
CA ALA A 220 28.10 -13.16 -22.93
C ALA A 220 28.09 -14.68 -23.15
N ASP A 221 28.71 -15.41 -22.22
CA ASP A 221 28.65 -16.87 -22.13
C ASP A 221 27.40 -17.30 -21.35
N ILE A 222 27.07 -16.55 -20.30
CA ILE A 222 25.88 -16.72 -19.44
C ILE A 222 25.08 -15.41 -19.42
N VAL A 223 23.75 -15.49 -19.58
CA VAL A 223 22.84 -14.35 -19.44
C VAL A 223 21.84 -14.60 -18.31
N ILE A 224 21.90 -13.78 -17.26
CA ILE A 224 21.01 -13.81 -16.11
C ILE A 224 20.13 -12.57 -16.14
N ALA A 225 18.81 -12.75 -16.10
CA ALA A 225 17.91 -11.63 -15.81
C ALA A 225 17.92 -11.37 -14.30
N VAL A 226 18.09 -10.11 -13.91
CA VAL A 226 17.82 -9.62 -12.55
C VAL A 226 16.60 -8.72 -12.68
N ALA A 227 15.49 -9.13 -12.08
CA ALA A 227 14.18 -8.57 -12.35
C ALA A 227 13.44 -8.24 -11.06
N HIS A 228 12.61 -7.21 -11.13
CA HIS A 228 11.67 -6.83 -10.09
C HIS A 228 10.25 -6.87 -10.66
N THR A 229 9.75 -8.07 -10.96
CA THR A 229 8.55 -8.28 -11.78
C THR A 229 7.50 -9.14 -11.11
N GLY A 230 7.91 -10.05 -10.23
CA GLY A 230 7.01 -10.84 -9.41
C GLY A 230 6.18 -11.86 -10.17
N ILE A 231 5.39 -12.61 -9.41
CA ILE A 231 4.47 -13.65 -9.92
C ILE A 231 3.01 -13.39 -9.55
N ASP A 232 2.71 -12.27 -8.89
CA ASP A 232 1.35 -11.96 -8.48
C ASP A 232 0.45 -11.83 -9.71
N PRO A 233 -0.79 -12.35 -9.68
CA PRO A 233 -1.74 -12.15 -10.78
C PRO A 233 -1.97 -10.68 -11.11
N SER A 234 -1.77 -9.78 -10.13
CA SER A 234 -1.86 -8.33 -10.30
C SER A 234 -0.82 -7.75 -11.27
N SER A 235 0.29 -8.46 -11.44
CA SER A 235 1.43 -8.07 -12.27
C SER A 235 1.29 -8.55 -13.71
N THR A 236 0.25 -9.31 -14.05
CA THR A 236 -0.07 -9.68 -15.44
C THR A 236 -0.29 -8.41 -16.29
N PRO A 237 0.32 -8.28 -17.48
CA PRO A 237 1.04 -9.29 -18.26
C PRO A 237 2.57 -9.27 -18.10
N TRP A 238 3.11 -8.81 -16.98
CA TRP A 238 4.54 -8.61 -16.77
C TRP A 238 5.15 -9.57 -15.74
N THR A 239 4.46 -10.66 -15.43
CA THR A 239 4.97 -11.65 -14.47
C THR A 239 6.23 -12.33 -15.01
N THR A 240 7.05 -12.86 -14.11
CA THR A 240 8.26 -13.63 -14.44
C THR A 240 7.99 -14.73 -15.47
N GLY A 241 6.91 -15.50 -15.29
CA GLY A 241 6.54 -16.57 -16.22
C GLY A 241 6.18 -16.06 -17.61
N GLU A 242 5.49 -14.93 -17.71
CA GLU A 242 5.09 -14.34 -18.98
C GLU A 242 6.28 -13.73 -19.73
N ILE A 243 7.22 -13.10 -19.03
CA ILE A 243 8.45 -12.60 -19.63
C ILE A 243 9.26 -13.77 -20.18
N ILE A 244 9.54 -14.80 -19.38
CA ILE A 244 10.31 -15.98 -19.79
C ILE A 244 9.68 -16.63 -21.03
N ALA A 245 8.35 -16.84 -21.04
CA ALA A 245 7.65 -17.46 -22.16
C ALA A 245 7.73 -16.69 -23.49
N ASN A 246 8.07 -15.39 -23.46
CA ASN A 246 8.12 -14.52 -24.64
C ASN A 246 9.53 -14.14 -25.09
N VAL A 247 10.56 -14.56 -24.35
CA VAL A 247 11.97 -14.33 -24.69
C VAL A 247 12.72 -15.65 -24.85
N SER A 248 13.90 -15.62 -25.45
CA SER A 248 14.81 -16.75 -25.46
C SER A 248 16.24 -16.33 -25.22
N GLY A 249 17.03 -17.29 -24.72
CA GLY A 249 18.46 -17.13 -24.52
C GLY A 249 18.90 -16.73 -23.11
N LEU A 250 18.00 -16.78 -22.13
CA LEU A 250 18.37 -16.69 -20.72
C LEU A 250 19.00 -18.02 -20.24
N ASP A 251 19.83 -17.91 -19.21
CA ASP A 251 20.44 -19.03 -18.48
C ASP A 251 19.98 -19.06 -17.01
N GLY A 252 19.66 -17.91 -16.45
CA GLY A 252 19.07 -17.77 -15.10
C GLY A 252 18.13 -16.57 -14.99
N TYR A 253 17.31 -16.56 -13.94
CA TYR A 253 16.39 -15.46 -13.65
C TYR A 253 16.32 -15.27 -12.12
N ILE A 254 16.67 -14.08 -11.65
CA ILE A 254 16.56 -13.67 -10.24
C ILE A 254 15.44 -12.63 -10.20
N ASP A 255 14.42 -12.86 -9.38
CA ASP A 255 13.20 -12.04 -9.30
C ASP A 255 13.00 -11.42 -7.90
N GLY A 256 12.10 -10.44 -7.83
CA GLY A 256 11.60 -9.80 -6.62
C GLY A 256 10.12 -9.41 -6.74
N HIS A 257 9.70 -8.31 -6.12
CA HIS A 257 8.37 -7.66 -6.20
C HIS A 257 7.24 -8.36 -5.46
N SER A 258 6.98 -9.64 -5.76
CA SER A 258 5.85 -10.37 -5.16
C SER A 258 6.16 -10.94 -3.78
N HIS A 259 7.33 -10.62 -3.21
CA HIS A 259 7.81 -11.11 -1.91
C HIS A 259 7.80 -12.65 -1.79
N THR A 260 7.80 -13.35 -2.91
CA THR A 260 7.56 -14.80 -2.94
C THR A 260 8.87 -15.53 -2.67
N TYR A 261 8.87 -16.49 -1.74
CA TYR A 261 9.92 -17.50 -1.73
C TYR A 261 9.74 -18.43 -2.94
N MET A 262 10.65 -18.35 -3.90
CA MET A 262 10.59 -19.12 -5.13
C MET A 262 11.89 -19.88 -5.33
N LEU A 263 11.79 -21.19 -5.21
CA LEU A 263 12.85 -22.13 -5.52
C LEU A 263 12.17 -23.35 -6.14
N THR A 264 12.29 -23.53 -7.46
CA THR A 264 11.96 -24.77 -8.23
C THR A 264 10.69 -24.88 -9.11
N ASP A 265 9.98 -23.80 -9.46
CA ASP A 265 9.03 -23.85 -10.60
C ASP A 265 9.68 -23.33 -11.89
N LYS A 266 9.91 -24.22 -12.87
CA LYS A 266 10.54 -23.86 -14.14
C LYS A 266 9.52 -23.31 -15.14
N TYR A 267 9.90 -22.24 -15.84
CA TYR A 267 9.16 -21.72 -16.99
C TYR A 267 9.85 -22.12 -18.28
N THR A 268 9.05 -22.38 -19.32
CA THR A 268 9.57 -22.68 -20.65
C THR A 268 9.72 -21.38 -21.44
N ASP A 269 10.93 -21.10 -21.91
CA ASP A 269 11.21 -19.95 -22.77
C ASP A 269 10.64 -20.14 -24.18
N LYS A 270 10.75 -19.10 -25.01
CA LYS A 270 10.22 -19.08 -26.38
C LYS A 270 10.80 -20.15 -27.30
N ASP A 271 12.02 -20.63 -27.02
CA ASP A 271 12.70 -21.67 -27.79
C ASP A 271 12.55 -23.07 -27.18
N GLY A 272 11.80 -23.19 -26.07
CA GLY A 272 11.53 -24.45 -25.40
C GLY A 272 12.53 -24.82 -24.30
N LYS A 273 13.47 -23.93 -23.95
CA LYS A 273 14.42 -24.15 -22.84
C LYS A 273 13.71 -23.90 -21.51
N GLU A 274 13.94 -24.76 -20.53
CA GLU A 274 13.46 -24.50 -19.18
C GLU A 274 14.40 -23.52 -18.45
N ILE A 275 13.84 -22.47 -17.86
CA ILE A 275 14.53 -21.50 -17.01
C ILE A 275 13.99 -21.62 -15.60
N ALA A 276 14.89 -21.76 -14.63
CA ALA A 276 14.55 -21.78 -13.21
C ALA A 276 14.70 -20.36 -12.63
N PRO A 277 13.59 -19.65 -12.36
CA PRO A 277 13.65 -18.40 -11.62
C PRO A 277 13.82 -18.64 -10.12
N ALA A 278 14.34 -17.62 -9.44
CA ALA A 278 14.60 -17.65 -8.01
C ALA A 278 14.24 -16.31 -7.35
N SER A 279 13.64 -16.35 -6.16
CA SER A 279 13.35 -15.18 -5.32
C SER A 279 13.43 -15.57 -3.84
N THR A 280 13.99 -14.70 -3.01
CA THR A 280 14.41 -14.97 -1.62
C THR A 280 13.31 -14.66 -0.60
N GLY A 281 12.06 -14.45 -1.03
CA GLY A 281 11.00 -13.96 -0.16
C GLY A 281 11.08 -12.44 -0.01
N SER A 282 11.00 -11.93 1.21
CA SER A 282 11.21 -10.49 1.50
C SER A 282 11.86 -10.31 2.86
N LYS A 283 12.24 -9.08 3.19
CA LYS A 283 12.77 -8.69 4.51
C LYS A 283 13.97 -9.53 4.96
N PHE A 284 14.77 -9.95 3.99
CA PHE A 284 15.98 -10.73 4.23
C PHE A 284 15.72 -12.04 5.00
N GLU A 285 14.52 -12.62 4.85
CA GLU A 285 14.19 -13.96 5.38
C GLU A 285 15.16 -15.00 4.86
N HIS A 286 15.55 -14.86 3.58
CA HIS A 286 16.57 -15.66 2.91
C HIS A 286 17.52 -14.76 2.11
N TYR A 287 18.68 -15.30 1.75
CA TYR A 287 19.42 -14.89 0.56
C TYR A 287 19.61 -16.09 -0.35
N GLY A 288 19.88 -15.83 -1.62
CA GLY A 288 20.09 -16.87 -2.62
C GLY A 288 21.54 -16.93 -3.08
N THR A 289 21.93 -18.11 -3.56
CA THR A 289 23.21 -18.36 -4.22
C THR A 289 22.97 -19.15 -5.49
N MET A 290 23.34 -18.59 -6.64
CA MET A 290 23.35 -19.26 -7.93
C MET A 290 24.79 -19.67 -8.27
N TYR A 291 24.97 -20.96 -8.55
CA TYR A 291 26.26 -21.59 -8.81
C TYR A 291 26.48 -21.70 -10.30
N ILE A 292 27.60 -21.17 -10.78
CA ILE A 292 28.04 -21.32 -12.17
C ILE A 292 29.36 -22.09 -12.13
N GLU A 293 29.34 -23.28 -12.72
CA GLU A 293 30.52 -24.14 -12.86
C GLU A 293 31.23 -23.81 -14.19
N GLU A 294 32.55 -23.63 -14.15
CA GLU A 294 33.39 -23.54 -15.35
C GLU A 294 34.21 -24.83 -15.49
N TYR A 295 33.95 -25.59 -16.56
CA TYR A 295 34.69 -26.81 -16.86
C TYR A 295 35.95 -26.51 -17.70
N ASP A 296 37.14 -26.80 -17.17
CA ASP A 296 38.40 -26.64 -17.89
C ASP A 296 38.68 -27.85 -18.78
N ASN A 297 38.22 -27.82 -20.04
CA ASN A 297 38.65 -28.79 -21.07
C ASN A 297 38.42 -28.28 -22.50
N ASP A 298 39.44 -27.65 -23.12
CA ASP A 298 39.65 -27.24 -24.53
C ASP A 298 38.49 -26.51 -25.26
N HIS A 299 37.30 -26.40 -24.66
CA HIS A 299 36.08 -25.68 -25.01
C HIS A 299 35.40 -25.28 -23.69
N THR A 300 35.70 -24.08 -23.18
CA THR A 300 35.06 -23.47 -21.99
C THR A 300 33.54 -23.50 -22.14
N THR A 301 32.87 -24.42 -21.44
CA THR A 301 31.42 -24.42 -21.28
C THR A 301 31.12 -24.10 -19.82
N SER A 302 30.41 -23.00 -19.59
CA SER A 302 29.89 -22.64 -18.29
C SER A 302 28.39 -22.86 -18.28
N GLU A 303 27.84 -23.29 -17.15
CA GLU A 303 26.39 -23.44 -16.97
C GLU A 303 25.96 -23.08 -15.55
N VAL A 304 24.70 -22.67 -15.41
CA VAL A 304 24.07 -22.51 -14.09
C VAL A 304 23.76 -23.90 -13.55
N ALA A 305 24.57 -24.37 -12.61
CA ALA A 305 24.50 -25.74 -12.08
C ALA A 305 23.44 -25.90 -10.99
N ALA A 306 23.31 -24.90 -10.11
CA ALA A 306 22.39 -24.94 -8.98
C ALA A 306 21.94 -23.55 -8.52
N VAL A 307 20.82 -23.52 -7.80
CA VAL A 307 20.38 -22.37 -7.00
C VAL A 307 20.01 -22.87 -5.60
N VAL A 308 20.53 -22.22 -4.57
CA VAL A 308 20.28 -22.53 -3.16
C VAL A 308 19.73 -21.28 -2.47
N MET A 309 18.79 -21.47 -1.55
CA MET A 309 18.29 -20.42 -0.67
C MET A 309 18.72 -20.77 0.75
N GLU A 310 19.33 -19.81 1.42
CA GLU A 310 19.81 -19.98 2.79
C GLU A 310 18.99 -19.11 3.74
N ASP A 311 18.70 -19.65 4.92
CA ASP A 311 18.00 -18.97 5.99
C ASP A 311 18.99 -18.52 7.10
N ARG A 312 18.45 -17.91 8.15
CA ARG A 312 19.24 -17.48 9.32
C ARG A 312 20.06 -18.61 9.96
N ALA A 313 19.58 -19.85 9.96
CA ALA A 313 20.27 -20.95 10.62
C ALA A 313 21.57 -21.32 9.91
N HIS A 314 21.70 -21.01 8.62
CA HIS A 314 22.91 -21.24 7.83
C HIS A 314 24.07 -20.30 8.20
N CYS A 315 23.77 -19.04 8.51
CA CYS A 315 24.75 -17.97 8.65
C CYS A 315 24.76 -17.35 10.07
N PRO A 316 25.05 -18.14 11.13
CA PRO A 316 25.04 -17.65 12.50
C PRO A 316 26.19 -16.68 12.82
N GLU A 317 27.24 -16.68 12.01
CA GLU A 317 28.38 -15.78 12.14
C GLU A 317 28.06 -14.42 11.50
N GLN A 318 28.56 -13.35 12.11
CA GLN A 318 28.43 -11.98 11.61
C GLN A 318 29.80 -11.36 11.37
N ASP A 319 29.97 -10.71 10.22
CA ASP A 319 31.18 -9.97 9.94
C ASP A 319 31.31 -8.76 10.86
N THR A 320 32.39 -8.71 11.62
CA THR A 320 32.57 -7.69 12.67
C THR A 320 32.68 -6.26 12.13
N GLU A 321 33.25 -6.06 10.94
CA GLU A 321 33.36 -4.73 10.33
C GLU A 321 31.98 -4.26 9.86
N MET A 322 31.26 -5.12 9.14
CA MET A 322 29.91 -4.81 8.67
C MET A 322 28.93 -4.58 9.82
N LEU A 323 28.99 -5.42 10.86
CA LEU A 323 28.17 -5.25 12.06
C LEU A 323 28.45 -3.91 12.75
N SER A 324 29.71 -3.50 12.87
CA SER A 324 30.06 -2.21 13.45
C SER A 324 29.54 -1.03 12.62
N TYR A 325 29.50 -1.17 11.30
CA TYR A 325 28.97 -0.14 10.41
C TYR A 325 27.45 -0.02 10.54
N ILE A 326 26.75 -1.16 10.51
CA ILE A 326 25.31 -1.27 10.76
C ILE A 326 24.90 -0.64 12.10
N ASN A 327 25.61 -0.99 13.18
CA ASN A 327 25.33 -0.47 14.52
C ASN A 327 25.43 1.06 14.60
N SER A 328 26.25 1.70 13.76
CA SER A 328 26.37 3.17 13.76
C SER A 328 25.09 3.87 13.30
N PHE A 329 24.33 3.25 12.38
CA PHE A 329 23.00 3.73 11.99
C PHE A 329 21.96 3.39 13.06
N SER A 330 21.99 2.17 13.60
CA SER A 330 21.05 1.72 14.62
C SER A 330 21.14 2.55 15.90
N ASP A 331 22.34 2.95 16.33
CA ASP A 331 22.51 3.83 17.49
C ASP A 331 21.83 5.20 17.28
N TYR A 332 22.00 5.79 16.10
CA TYR A 332 21.36 7.06 15.74
C TYR A 332 19.83 6.94 15.66
N ILE A 333 19.36 5.86 15.03
CA ILE A 333 17.93 5.55 14.92
C ILE A 333 17.35 5.35 16.32
N ASN A 334 17.99 4.56 17.18
CA ASN A 334 17.52 4.27 18.53
C ASN A 334 17.43 5.53 19.41
N GLU A 335 18.38 6.46 19.29
CA GLU A 335 18.33 7.74 20.01
C GLU A 335 17.08 8.57 19.63
N THR A 336 16.70 8.55 18.36
CA THR A 336 15.61 9.40 17.85
C THR A 336 14.26 8.70 17.90
N ALA A 337 14.20 7.46 17.41
CA ALA A 337 12.99 6.68 17.23
C ALA A 337 12.59 5.89 18.48
N GLY A 338 13.53 5.54 19.36
CA GLY A 338 13.26 4.80 20.60
C GLY A 338 12.54 5.61 21.69
N LYS A 339 12.22 6.88 21.44
CA LYS A 339 11.50 7.74 22.39
C LYS A 339 10.03 7.31 22.47
N THR A 340 9.60 6.86 23.64
CA THR A 340 8.19 6.62 23.97
C THR A 340 7.39 7.92 23.90
N VAL A 341 6.25 7.87 23.21
CA VAL A 341 5.31 8.99 23.02
C VAL A 341 3.93 8.71 23.60
N ALA A 342 3.55 7.44 23.75
CA ALA A 342 2.26 7.02 24.29
C ALA A 342 2.30 5.57 24.78
N THR A 343 1.17 5.03 25.22
CA THR A 343 0.98 3.60 25.50
C THR A 343 -0.23 3.03 24.77
N SER A 344 -0.30 1.70 24.66
CA SER A 344 -1.49 0.98 24.21
C SER A 344 -1.73 -0.27 25.07
N ASP A 345 -2.97 -0.47 25.48
CA ASP A 345 -3.40 -1.69 26.15
C ASP A 345 -3.78 -2.81 25.16
N VAL A 346 -3.84 -2.51 23.86
CA VAL A 346 -4.21 -3.43 22.78
C VAL A 346 -3.14 -3.46 21.69
N THR A 347 -3.12 -4.53 20.89
CA THR A 347 -2.30 -4.56 19.66
C THR A 347 -3.16 -4.08 18.49
N LEU A 348 -2.62 -3.17 17.68
CA LEU A 348 -3.20 -2.77 16.40
C LEU A 348 -2.58 -3.61 15.28
N TYR A 349 -3.43 -4.34 14.57
CA TYR A 349 -3.03 -5.40 13.65
C TYR A 349 -3.13 -4.96 12.18
N MET A 350 -2.04 -5.19 11.46
CA MET A 350 -1.95 -5.24 10.00
C MET A 350 -2.26 -6.65 9.48
N ASN A 351 -1.78 -7.67 10.19
CA ASN A 351 -1.97 -9.08 9.86
C ASN A 351 -3.12 -9.70 10.66
N ASP A 352 -3.79 -10.69 10.09
CA ASP A 352 -4.79 -11.47 10.81
C ASP A 352 -4.10 -12.23 11.96
N PRO A 353 -4.46 -11.99 13.23
CA PRO A 353 -3.78 -12.61 14.38
C PRO A 353 -4.00 -14.13 14.48
N SER A 354 -4.99 -14.68 13.76
CA SER A 354 -5.29 -16.10 13.72
C SER A 354 -4.52 -16.86 12.63
N THR A 355 -4.28 -16.23 11.48
CA THR A 355 -3.62 -16.88 10.32
C THR A 355 -2.21 -16.37 10.05
N GLY A 356 -1.87 -15.17 10.49
CA GLY A 356 -0.62 -14.47 10.17
C GLY A 356 -0.61 -13.79 8.80
N ASN A 357 -1.64 -14.00 7.97
CA ASN A 357 -1.73 -13.40 6.63
C ASN A 357 -2.01 -11.90 6.70
N ARG A 358 -1.57 -11.14 5.70
CA ARG A 358 -1.74 -9.68 5.67
C ARG A 358 -3.21 -9.31 5.41
N LEU A 359 -3.85 -8.74 6.42
CA LEU A 359 -5.30 -8.48 6.41
C LEU A 359 -5.65 -7.07 5.93
N VAL A 360 -4.79 -6.10 6.22
CA VAL A 360 -4.97 -4.66 5.94
C VAL A 360 -5.24 -4.34 4.45
N ARG A 361 -4.88 -5.24 3.54
CA ARG A 361 -5.08 -5.10 2.07
C ARG A 361 -6.32 -5.82 1.55
N LEU A 362 -7.08 -6.45 2.44
CA LEU A 362 -8.20 -7.33 2.11
C LEU A 362 -9.48 -6.91 2.84
N GLN A 363 -9.36 -6.47 4.10
CA GLN A 363 -10.47 -6.21 5.00
C GLN A 363 -10.14 -5.07 5.96
N GLU A 364 -11.17 -4.57 6.65
CA GLU A 364 -11.03 -3.63 7.77
C GLU A 364 -10.18 -4.24 8.90
N THR A 365 -9.33 -3.43 9.50
CA THR A 365 -8.55 -3.79 10.70
C THR A 365 -8.58 -2.66 11.72
N ASN A 366 -8.32 -2.97 12.99
CA ASN A 366 -8.23 -1.93 14.02
C ASN A 366 -7.08 -0.93 13.79
N LEU A 367 -5.96 -1.36 13.19
CA LEU A 367 -4.88 -0.44 12.80
C LEU A 367 -5.36 0.55 11.74
N GLY A 368 -6.05 0.05 10.71
CA GLY A 368 -6.61 0.89 9.67
C GLY A 368 -7.63 1.89 10.19
N ASP A 369 -8.53 1.45 11.08
CA ASP A 369 -9.50 2.33 11.76
C ASP A 369 -8.80 3.40 12.59
N PHE A 370 -7.80 3.02 13.38
CA PHE A 370 -7.02 3.95 14.21
C PHE A 370 -6.35 5.03 13.36
N CYS A 371 -5.70 4.66 12.27
CA CYS A 371 -5.05 5.61 11.37
C CYS A 371 -6.07 6.52 10.66
N ALA A 372 -7.20 5.97 10.19
CA ALA A 372 -8.25 6.77 9.57
C ALA A 372 -8.89 7.74 10.57
N ASP A 373 -9.11 7.31 11.82
CA ASP A 373 -9.62 8.17 12.90
C ASP A 373 -8.63 9.28 13.24
N ALA A 374 -7.33 8.99 13.28
CA ALA A 374 -6.30 10.00 13.46
C ALA A 374 -6.37 11.07 12.36
N TYR A 375 -6.48 10.67 11.10
CA TYR A 375 -6.57 11.59 9.97
C TYR A 375 -7.84 12.44 10.03
N LEU A 376 -9.00 11.82 10.33
CA LEU A 376 -10.28 12.51 10.46
C LEU A 376 -10.23 13.62 11.52
N ASN A 377 -9.72 13.28 12.70
CA ASN A 377 -9.73 14.16 13.87
C ASN A 377 -8.66 15.26 13.77
N VAL A 378 -7.41 14.90 13.44
CA VAL A 378 -6.31 15.87 13.33
C VAL A 378 -6.57 16.87 12.20
N MET A 379 -7.18 16.43 11.11
CA MET A 379 -7.44 17.28 9.95
C MET A 379 -8.81 17.98 9.98
N ASP A 380 -9.67 17.68 10.95
CA ASP A 380 -11.03 18.22 11.08
C ASP A 380 -11.82 18.08 9.75
N ALA A 381 -12.09 16.82 9.37
CA ALA A 381 -12.75 16.46 8.12
C ALA A 381 -14.06 15.68 8.37
N ASP A 382 -14.92 15.61 7.35
CA ASP A 382 -16.16 14.82 7.39
C ASP A 382 -15.87 13.31 7.23
N ILE A 383 -14.87 12.98 6.41
CA ILE A 383 -14.48 11.61 6.04
C ILE A 383 -12.96 11.52 6.02
N ALA A 384 -12.39 10.37 6.36
CA ALA A 384 -10.97 10.10 6.13
C ALA A 384 -10.72 8.75 5.47
N PHE A 385 -9.65 8.68 4.69
CA PHE A 385 -9.17 7.49 4.00
C PHE A 385 -7.69 7.25 4.27
N ILE A 386 -7.31 5.98 4.40
CA ILE A 386 -5.94 5.52 4.31
C ILE A 386 -5.88 4.18 3.60
N ASN A 387 -4.98 4.04 2.64
CA ASN A 387 -4.83 2.81 1.88
C ASN A 387 -4.05 1.76 2.68
N GLY A 388 -4.46 0.50 2.62
CA GLY A 388 -3.80 -0.61 3.32
C GLY A 388 -2.37 -0.85 2.86
N GLY A 389 -2.01 -0.42 1.65
CA GLY A 389 -0.62 -0.41 1.17
C GLY A 389 0.29 0.54 1.96
N GLY A 390 -0.28 1.59 2.56
CA GLY A 390 0.40 2.58 3.40
C GLY A 390 0.72 2.08 4.81
N LEU A 391 0.13 0.95 5.22
CA LEU A 391 0.30 0.34 6.54
C LEU A 391 1.29 -0.82 6.44
N ARG A 392 2.38 -0.78 7.22
CA ARG A 392 3.55 -1.67 7.03
C ARG A 392 3.98 -2.48 8.25
N ALA A 393 3.45 -2.18 9.43
CA ALA A 393 3.71 -2.91 10.66
C ALA A 393 2.55 -2.80 11.65
N ASP A 394 2.43 -3.82 12.51
CA ASP A 394 1.58 -3.78 13.70
C ASP A 394 2.09 -2.75 14.72
N ILE A 395 1.20 -2.20 15.54
CA ILE A 395 1.59 -1.47 16.76
C ILE A 395 1.28 -2.36 17.95
N THR A 396 2.32 -2.92 18.57
CA THR A 396 2.17 -3.87 19.68
C THR A 396 1.69 -3.18 20.96
N LYS A 397 0.90 -3.88 21.77
CA LYS A 397 0.56 -3.44 23.12
C LYS A 397 1.81 -3.11 23.95
N GLY A 398 1.72 -2.08 24.80
CA GLY A 398 2.81 -1.60 25.63
C GLY A 398 3.15 -0.14 25.36
N ASP A 399 4.41 0.23 25.57
CA ASP A 399 4.92 1.55 25.22
C ASP A 399 4.92 1.71 23.69
N ILE A 400 4.43 2.85 23.20
CA ILE A 400 4.49 3.24 21.79
C ILE A 400 5.63 4.24 21.64
N THR A 401 6.61 3.91 20.80
CA THR A 401 7.72 4.77 20.43
C THR A 401 7.45 5.50 19.10
N ILE A 402 8.25 6.53 18.81
CA ILE A 402 8.24 7.17 17.48
C ILE A 402 8.54 6.13 16.39
N GLY A 403 9.46 5.20 16.67
CA GLY A 403 9.83 4.13 15.76
C GLY A 403 8.68 3.19 15.41
N ASP A 404 7.80 2.88 16.37
CA ASP A 404 6.63 2.03 16.11
C ASP A 404 5.66 2.71 15.13
N LEU A 405 5.45 4.03 15.29
CA LEU A 405 4.56 4.81 14.42
C LEU A 405 5.14 5.01 13.02
N ILE A 406 6.45 5.29 12.91
CA ILE A 406 7.15 5.34 11.62
C ILE A 406 7.13 3.95 10.97
N SER A 407 7.32 2.87 11.72
CA SER A 407 7.28 1.52 11.16
C SER A 407 5.88 1.16 10.63
N ALA A 408 4.82 1.62 11.31
CA ALA A 408 3.45 1.47 10.85
C ALA A 408 3.18 2.28 9.56
N GLN A 409 3.70 3.51 9.45
CA GLN A 409 3.55 4.43 8.30
C GLN A 409 4.92 5.01 7.84
N PRO A 410 5.73 4.25 7.07
CA PRO A 410 7.15 4.58 6.86
C PRO A 410 7.43 5.50 5.67
N PHE A 411 6.39 5.93 4.95
CA PHE A 411 6.56 6.66 3.70
C PHE A 411 6.82 8.15 3.91
N GLY A 412 6.63 8.66 5.13
CA GLY A 412 6.73 10.10 5.42
C GLY A 412 5.69 10.90 4.64
N ASN A 413 4.50 10.31 4.46
CA ASN A 413 3.41 10.94 3.75
C ASN A 413 2.93 12.17 4.54
N LEU A 414 2.45 13.18 3.82
CA LEU A 414 1.94 14.41 4.43
C LEU A 414 0.42 14.48 4.29
N LEU A 415 -0.27 14.72 5.40
CA LEU A 415 -1.72 14.80 5.44
C LEU A 415 -2.22 16.02 4.66
N CYS A 416 -3.29 15.79 3.92
CA CYS A 416 -4.01 16.75 3.11
C CYS A 416 -5.52 16.65 3.40
N THR A 417 -6.26 17.71 3.11
CA THR A 417 -7.72 17.62 2.94
C THR A 417 -8.15 18.11 1.58
N ALA A 418 -9.20 17.51 1.02
CA ALA A 418 -9.81 17.90 -0.24
C ALA A 418 -11.33 18.05 -0.12
N GLU A 419 -11.92 18.89 -0.96
CA GLU A 419 -13.36 18.94 -1.17
C GLU A 419 -13.76 17.94 -2.27
N LEU A 420 -14.48 16.88 -1.90
CA LEU A 420 -14.99 15.86 -2.82
C LEU A 420 -16.52 15.83 -2.80
N ASN A 421 -17.15 15.66 -3.96
CA ASN A 421 -18.58 15.37 -4.00
C ASN A 421 -18.85 13.89 -3.65
N GLY A 422 -20.07 13.59 -3.21
CA GLY A 422 -20.46 12.23 -2.84
C GLY A 422 -20.30 11.22 -3.99
N GLN A 423 -20.46 11.64 -5.24
CA GLN A 423 -20.28 10.77 -6.41
C GLN A 423 -18.82 10.33 -6.58
N THR A 424 -17.86 11.24 -6.44
CA THR A 424 -16.41 10.92 -6.45
C THR A 424 -16.06 9.97 -5.30
N ILE A 425 -16.64 10.18 -4.12
CA ILE A 425 -16.45 9.27 -2.97
C ILE A 425 -17.00 7.87 -3.29
N LEU A 426 -18.18 7.77 -3.90
CA LEU A 426 -18.75 6.49 -4.33
C LEU A 426 -17.87 5.76 -5.36
N ASP A 427 -17.23 6.49 -6.28
CA ASP A 427 -16.28 5.94 -7.25
C ASP A 427 -14.99 5.47 -6.59
N LEU A 428 -14.45 6.25 -5.65
CA LEU A 428 -13.31 5.88 -4.82
C LEU A 428 -13.59 4.60 -4.03
N LEU A 429 -14.76 4.49 -3.38
CA LEU A 429 -15.11 3.29 -2.63
C LEU A 429 -15.20 2.03 -3.51
N GLU A 430 -15.72 2.15 -4.74
CA GLU A 430 -15.76 1.01 -5.68
C GLU A 430 -14.36 0.57 -6.12
N MET A 431 -13.48 1.54 -6.41
CA MET A 431 -12.09 1.24 -6.76
C MET A 431 -11.32 0.63 -5.57
N SER A 432 -11.50 1.18 -4.38
CA SER A 432 -10.93 0.68 -3.11
C SER A 432 -11.17 -0.82 -2.93
N VAL A 433 -12.40 -1.26 -3.22
CA VAL A 433 -12.80 -2.65 -2.98
C VAL A 433 -12.76 -3.51 -4.24
N GLN A 434 -12.12 -3.08 -5.34
CA GLN A 434 -12.12 -3.77 -6.66
C GLN A 434 -11.93 -5.29 -6.53
N TYR A 435 -10.99 -5.71 -5.69
CA TYR A 435 -10.62 -7.11 -5.48
C TYR A 435 -11.16 -7.72 -4.17
N ALA A 436 -11.94 -6.96 -3.39
CA ALA A 436 -12.49 -7.42 -2.13
C ALA A 436 -13.42 -8.64 -2.33
N GLY A 437 -13.29 -9.62 -1.45
CA GLY A 437 -14.01 -10.90 -1.49
C GLY A 437 -13.17 -12.07 -2.00
N ASP A 438 -12.03 -11.81 -2.66
CA ASP A 438 -11.02 -12.81 -2.97
C ASP A 438 -9.89 -12.73 -1.92
N LEU A 439 -9.83 -13.71 -1.02
CA LEU A 439 -8.81 -13.74 0.03
C LEU A 439 -7.44 -14.21 -0.45
N THR A 440 -7.31 -14.59 -1.72
CA THR A 440 -6.04 -15.00 -2.32
C THR A 440 -5.34 -13.85 -3.04
N TYR A 441 -6.02 -12.70 -3.18
CA TYR A 441 -5.50 -11.56 -3.93
C TYR A 441 -5.47 -10.31 -3.04
N GLU A 442 -4.27 -9.83 -2.74
CA GLU A 442 -4.08 -8.64 -1.90
C GLU A 442 -3.93 -7.37 -2.75
N ALA A 443 -4.63 -6.30 -2.38
CA ALA A 443 -4.53 -5.02 -3.07
C ALA A 443 -4.20 -3.89 -2.10
N GLY A 444 -3.06 -3.22 -2.29
CA GLY A 444 -2.66 -2.06 -1.50
C GLY A 444 -3.64 -0.87 -1.58
N ASN A 445 -4.58 -0.91 -2.53
CA ASN A 445 -5.60 0.12 -2.78
C ASN A 445 -6.79 0.06 -1.82
N PHE A 446 -6.96 -1.02 -1.05
CA PHE A 446 -8.05 -1.16 -0.08
C PHE A 446 -8.00 0.00 0.93
N GLN A 447 -9.06 0.81 1.00
CA GLN A 447 -9.11 1.98 1.87
C GLN A 447 -9.77 1.62 3.21
N HIS A 448 -9.04 1.85 4.30
CA HIS A 448 -9.64 2.01 5.61
C HIS A 448 -10.26 3.39 5.74
N VAL A 449 -11.30 3.48 6.57
CA VAL A 449 -12.21 4.62 6.55
C VAL A 449 -12.55 5.13 7.95
N ALA A 450 -12.80 6.43 8.06
CA ALA A 450 -13.41 7.07 9.22
C ALA A 450 -14.45 8.11 8.78
N GLY A 451 -15.47 8.32 9.61
CA GLY A 451 -16.61 9.20 9.29
C GLY A 451 -17.61 8.63 8.28
N ILE A 452 -17.32 7.46 7.69
CA ILE A 452 -18.14 6.78 6.69
C ILE A 452 -18.24 5.29 6.97
N THR A 453 -19.40 4.69 6.67
CA THR A 453 -19.63 3.24 6.72
C THR A 453 -20.30 2.75 5.44
N PHE A 454 -20.06 1.51 5.03
CA PHE A 454 -20.67 0.91 3.83
C PHE A 454 -20.64 -0.62 3.82
N ASP A 455 -21.51 -1.19 2.99
CA ASP A 455 -21.56 -2.63 2.71
C ASP A 455 -21.06 -2.91 1.28
N VAL A 456 -20.43 -4.07 1.06
CA VAL A 456 -19.94 -4.53 -0.25
C VAL A 456 -20.53 -5.89 -0.57
N ASP A 457 -21.30 -5.98 -1.66
CA ASP A 457 -21.82 -7.24 -2.20
C ASP A 457 -20.72 -7.98 -2.99
N THR A 458 -20.05 -8.95 -2.37
CA THR A 458 -18.94 -9.68 -3.03
C THR A 458 -19.43 -10.70 -4.05
N THR A 459 -20.75 -10.91 -4.17
CA THR A 459 -21.34 -11.80 -5.20
C THR A 459 -21.50 -11.11 -6.56
N VAL A 460 -21.38 -9.78 -6.58
CA VAL A 460 -21.43 -8.98 -7.80
C VAL A 460 -19.98 -8.76 -8.28
N PRO A 461 -19.64 -9.00 -9.56
CA PRO A 461 -18.32 -8.68 -10.09
C PRO A 461 -18.01 -7.19 -10.04
N SER A 462 -16.73 -6.83 -9.94
CA SER A 462 -16.33 -5.41 -9.92
C SER A 462 -16.77 -4.68 -11.20
N PRO A 463 -17.45 -3.53 -11.09
CA PRO A 463 -17.82 -2.70 -12.24
C PRO A 463 -16.73 -1.68 -12.62
N VAL A 464 -15.57 -1.69 -11.94
CA VAL A 464 -14.48 -0.74 -12.18
C VAL A 464 -13.81 -1.02 -13.51
N ILE A 465 -13.68 0.00 -14.35
CA ILE A 465 -12.90 -0.02 -15.59
C ILE A 465 -11.65 0.83 -15.38
N THR A 466 -10.48 0.23 -15.63
CA THR A 466 -9.18 0.91 -15.64
C THR A 466 -8.58 0.95 -17.04
N ASP A 467 -7.59 1.82 -17.26
CA ASP A 467 -6.74 1.78 -18.44
C ASP A 467 -5.63 0.71 -18.33
N GLU A 468 -4.72 0.67 -19.31
CA GLU A 468 -3.60 -0.29 -19.35
C GLU A 468 -2.58 -0.12 -18.22
N ASN A 469 -2.53 1.05 -17.57
CA ASN A 469 -1.66 1.33 -16.43
C ASN A 469 -2.38 1.10 -15.09
N GLY A 470 -3.62 0.61 -15.11
CA GLY A 470 -4.43 0.40 -13.91
C GLY A 470 -5.05 1.70 -13.35
N LEU A 471 -5.10 2.78 -14.13
CA LEU A 471 -5.68 4.05 -13.72
C LEU A 471 -7.20 4.03 -13.92
N PHE A 472 -7.96 4.60 -12.98
CA PHE A 472 -9.41 4.63 -13.04
C PHE A 472 -9.93 5.37 -14.29
N VAL A 473 -10.93 4.78 -14.95
CA VAL A 473 -11.62 5.40 -16.09
C VAL A 473 -13.08 5.69 -15.74
N LYS A 474 -13.82 4.66 -15.29
CA LYS A 474 -15.24 4.77 -14.95
C LYS A 474 -15.75 3.56 -14.17
N ILE A 475 -16.97 3.69 -13.65
CA ILE A 475 -17.81 2.57 -13.22
C ILE A 475 -18.77 2.20 -14.35
N ASP A 476 -18.76 0.93 -14.76
CA ASP A 476 -19.62 0.39 -15.81
C ASP A 476 -20.34 -0.88 -15.31
N GLY A 477 -21.50 -0.70 -14.69
CA GLY A 477 -22.31 -1.80 -14.19
C GLY A 477 -22.97 -1.51 -12.84
N LYS A 478 -23.48 -2.57 -12.22
CA LYS A 478 -24.08 -2.51 -10.89
C LYS A 478 -22.98 -2.29 -9.86
N ARG A 479 -23.10 -1.24 -9.05
CA ARG A 479 -22.27 -1.02 -7.86
C ARG A 479 -22.39 -2.17 -6.86
N ARG A 480 -21.27 -2.57 -6.30
CA ARG A 480 -21.17 -3.52 -5.20
C ARG A 480 -21.23 -2.81 -3.87
N VAL A 481 -20.65 -1.62 -3.81
CA VAL A 481 -20.71 -0.70 -2.68
C VAL A 481 -22.15 -0.19 -2.54
N ASN A 482 -22.74 -0.39 -1.38
CA ASN A 482 -24.10 0.03 -1.06
C ASN A 482 -24.22 0.39 0.43
N ASN A 483 -25.39 0.92 0.82
CA ASN A 483 -25.66 1.34 2.20
C ASN A 483 -24.57 2.28 2.75
N VAL A 484 -24.09 3.20 1.90
CA VAL A 484 -23.03 4.15 2.26
C VAL A 484 -23.62 5.26 3.12
N LYS A 485 -23.07 5.47 4.31
CA LYS A 485 -23.51 6.50 5.26
C LYS A 485 -22.33 7.33 5.74
N VAL A 486 -22.51 8.65 5.78
CA VAL A 486 -21.57 9.59 6.39
C VAL A 486 -22.16 10.00 7.73
N GLY A 487 -21.53 9.57 8.83
CA GLY A 487 -22.20 9.46 10.12
C GLY A 487 -23.43 8.54 10.00
N GLU A 488 -24.59 9.02 10.45
CA GLU A 488 -25.85 8.26 10.39
C GLU A 488 -26.64 8.47 9.09
N GLU A 489 -26.26 9.44 8.27
CA GLU A 489 -27.02 9.87 7.10
C GLU A 489 -26.52 9.17 5.82
N PRO A 490 -27.41 8.72 4.93
CA PRO A 490 -27.02 8.22 3.62
C PRO A 490 -26.18 9.26 2.84
N ILE A 491 -25.17 8.80 2.12
CA ILE A 491 -24.35 9.69 1.29
C ILE A 491 -25.21 10.38 0.23
N ASN A 492 -25.02 11.68 0.06
CA ASN A 492 -25.64 12.45 -1.01
C ASN A 492 -24.61 12.64 -2.14
N PRO A 493 -24.87 12.11 -3.36
CA PRO A 493 -23.92 12.20 -4.48
C PRO A 493 -23.51 13.63 -4.85
N ASP A 494 -24.39 14.62 -4.65
CA ASP A 494 -24.16 16.01 -5.03
C ASP A 494 -23.57 16.86 -3.90
N ARG A 495 -23.60 16.37 -2.66
CA ARG A 495 -23.05 17.10 -1.51
C ARG A 495 -21.53 17.08 -1.55
N ILE A 496 -20.91 18.23 -1.25
CA ILE A 496 -19.48 18.33 -1.00
C ILE A 496 -19.17 17.94 0.44
N TYR A 497 -18.15 17.11 0.62
CA TYR A 497 -17.60 16.67 1.88
C TYR A 497 -16.12 17.07 1.94
N THR A 498 -15.64 17.40 3.14
CA THR A 498 -14.20 17.54 3.41
C THR A 498 -13.63 16.17 3.68
N VAL A 499 -12.65 15.75 2.90
CA VAL A 499 -12.04 14.42 2.97
C VAL A 499 -10.57 14.55 3.35
N ALA A 500 -10.15 13.89 4.44
CA ALA A 500 -8.76 13.80 4.87
C ALA A 500 -8.09 12.53 4.37
N SER A 501 -6.84 12.65 3.92
CA SER A 501 -5.95 11.52 3.64
C SER A 501 -4.52 12.07 3.52
N HIS A 502 -3.59 11.30 2.94
CA HIS A 502 -2.26 11.77 2.60
C HIS A 502 -2.14 12.23 1.14
N ASN A 503 -1.08 12.99 0.86
CA ASN A 503 -0.71 13.47 -0.46
C ASN A 503 -0.61 12.37 -1.53
N TYR A 504 -0.10 11.17 -1.19
CA TYR A 504 -0.08 10.04 -2.12
C TYR A 504 -1.48 9.71 -2.67
N LEU A 505 -2.54 9.73 -1.86
CA LEU A 505 -3.90 9.45 -2.34
C LEU A 505 -4.51 10.68 -3.02
N LEU A 506 -4.55 11.82 -2.31
CA LEU A 506 -5.33 12.99 -2.75
C LEU A 506 -4.68 13.81 -3.86
N LYS A 507 -3.34 13.90 -3.89
CA LYS A 507 -2.61 14.72 -4.87
C LYS A 507 -2.01 13.87 -5.98
N SER A 508 -1.46 12.72 -5.63
CA SER A 508 -0.80 11.84 -6.58
C SER A 508 -1.75 10.84 -7.25
N CYS A 509 -2.99 10.71 -6.77
CA CYS A 509 -3.93 9.68 -7.21
C CYS A 509 -3.31 8.27 -7.13
N GLY A 510 -2.42 8.05 -6.15
CA GLY A 510 -1.67 6.82 -5.95
C GLY A 510 -2.61 5.62 -5.78
N GLY A 511 -2.22 4.47 -6.30
CA GLY A 511 -3.11 3.32 -6.46
C GLY A 511 -4.07 3.44 -7.66
N GLY A 512 -3.94 4.48 -8.48
CA GLY A 512 -4.71 4.67 -9.71
C GLY A 512 -6.04 5.44 -9.54
N PHE A 513 -6.24 6.11 -8.40
CA PHE A 513 -7.47 6.84 -8.04
C PHE A 513 -7.62 8.17 -8.81
N THR A 514 -7.52 8.15 -10.14
CA THR A 514 -7.57 9.34 -11.02
C THR A 514 -8.91 10.08 -10.99
N MET A 515 -9.97 9.53 -10.39
CA MET A 515 -11.18 10.31 -10.07
C MET A 515 -10.90 11.48 -9.10
N LEU A 516 -9.77 11.45 -8.40
CA LEU A 516 -9.29 12.52 -7.52
C LEU A 516 -8.46 13.58 -8.25
N GLU A 517 -8.19 13.39 -9.54
CA GLU A 517 -7.40 14.33 -10.33
C GLU A 517 -8.05 15.71 -10.32
N ASN A 518 -7.24 16.73 -10.04
CA ASN A 518 -7.69 18.12 -9.89
C ASN A 518 -8.72 18.35 -8.77
N CYS A 519 -8.83 17.45 -7.79
CA CYS A 519 -9.64 17.73 -6.61
C CYS A 519 -9.16 19.00 -5.90
N LYS A 520 -10.10 19.74 -5.30
CA LYS A 520 -9.76 20.99 -4.63
C LYS A 520 -9.14 20.70 -3.27
N ILE A 521 -7.82 20.80 -3.20
CA ILE A 521 -7.07 20.72 -1.93
C ILE A 521 -7.40 21.95 -1.07
N VAL A 522 -7.73 21.71 0.20
CA VAL A 522 -8.07 22.72 1.21
C VAL A 522 -6.92 22.92 2.20
N LYS A 523 -6.38 21.82 2.75
CA LYS A 523 -5.13 21.80 3.53
C LYS A 523 -4.11 20.99 2.74
N ASP A 524 -2.97 21.59 2.44
CA ASP A 524 -1.93 20.99 1.60
C ASP A 524 -0.71 20.63 2.44
N GLU A 525 -0.43 19.32 2.53
CA GLU A 525 0.79 18.76 3.12
C GLU A 525 1.17 19.32 4.49
N THR A 526 0.22 19.29 5.44
CA THR A 526 0.35 20.06 6.69
C THR A 526 1.07 19.36 7.82
N VAL A 527 0.94 18.04 7.93
CA VAL A 527 1.41 17.24 9.08
C VAL A 527 1.91 15.90 8.55
N LEU A 528 3.02 15.40 9.08
CA LEU A 528 3.52 14.05 8.76
C LEU A 528 2.56 12.99 9.32
N ASP A 529 2.40 11.92 8.56
CA ASP A 529 1.53 10.79 8.89
C ASP A 529 1.73 10.25 10.32
N TYR A 530 2.95 9.88 10.70
CA TYR A 530 3.25 9.41 12.05
C TYR A 530 3.07 10.50 13.12
N GLU A 531 3.30 11.78 12.80
CA GLU A 531 3.05 12.89 13.75
C GLU A 531 1.56 13.07 14.00
N ALA A 532 0.71 12.89 12.99
CA ALA A 532 -0.73 12.88 13.16
C ALA A 532 -1.18 11.75 14.08
N LEU A 533 -0.55 10.57 14.02
CA LEU A 533 -0.81 9.48 14.96
C LEU A 533 -0.43 9.87 16.39
N ILE A 534 0.74 10.51 16.59
CA ILE A 534 1.16 11.04 17.91
C ILE A 534 0.11 12.01 18.44
N THR A 535 -0.23 13.04 17.65
CA THR A 535 -1.22 14.06 18.02
C THR A 535 -2.56 13.42 18.36
N TYR A 536 -3.02 12.44 17.59
CA TYR A 536 -4.27 11.76 17.86
C TYR A 536 -4.24 11.02 19.20
N ILE A 537 -3.18 10.25 19.47
CA ILE A 537 -3.08 9.51 20.74
C ILE A 537 -2.98 10.49 21.91
N THR A 538 -2.15 11.54 21.82
CA THR A 538 -1.91 12.46 22.95
C THR A 538 -3.11 13.37 23.21
N ASP A 539 -3.69 13.94 22.16
CA ASP A 539 -4.64 15.05 22.30
C ASP A 539 -6.10 14.57 22.31
N TYR A 540 -6.39 13.43 21.66
CA TYR A 540 -7.74 12.88 21.54
C TYR A 540 -7.97 11.64 22.40
N LEU A 541 -6.93 10.81 22.59
CA LEU A 541 -7.02 9.59 23.43
C LEU A 541 -6.38 9.75 24.82
N GLY A 542 -5.79 10.91 25.12
CA GLY A 542 -5.20 11.19 26.43
C GLY A 542 -3.89 10.44 26.70
N GLY A 543 -3.18 10.04 25.65
CA GLY A 543 -1.87 9.38 25.72
C GLY A 543 -1.92 7.85 25.83
N ASN A 544 -3.10 7.23 25.81
CA ASN A 544 -3.24 5.77 25.86
C ASN A 544 -4.34 5.25 24.93
N ILE A 545 -4.04 4.21 24.16
CA ILE A 545 -5.06 3.42 23.45
C ILE A 545 -5.61 2.37 24.42
N ALA A 546 -6.73 2.69 25.07
CA ALA A 546 -7.26 1.92 26.19
C ALA A 546 -7.84 0.55 25.80
N ALA A 547 -7.86 -0.40 26.74
CA ALA A 547 -8.38 -1.76 26.53
C ALA A 547 -9.89 -1.80 26.22
N ASP A 548 -10.64 -0.78 26.66
CA ASP A 548 -12.07 -0.59 26.40
C ASP A 548 -12.34 0.36 25.23
N SER A 549 -11.31 0.73 24.48
CA SER A 549 -11.45 1.49 23.24
C SER A 549 -12.13 0.68 22.14
N THR A 550 -12.51 1.38 21.07
CA THR A 550 -13.07 0.77 19.87
C THR A 550 -12.04 -0.05 19.06
N TYR A 551 -10.76 -0.02 19.43
CA TYR A 551 -9.67 -0.67 18.71
C TYR A 551 -9.33 -2.09 19.22
N THR A 552 -10.12 -2.64 20.15
CA THR A 552 -9.85 -3.96 20.74
C THR A 552 -10.12 -5.13 19.78
N ASP A 553 -11.03 -4.97 18.83
CA ASP A 553 -11.33 -6.01 17.84
C ASP A 553 -10.35 -5.91 16.65
N PRO A 554 -9.51 -6.93 16.38
CA PRO A 554 -8.53 -6.87 15.29
C PRO A 554 -9.16 -6.66 13.91
N TYR A 555 -10.44 -7.00 13.74
CA TYR A 555 -11.18 -6.89 12.48
C TYR A 555 -11.98 -5.58 12.37
N GLY A 556 -11.63 -4.59 13.18
CA GLY A 556 -12.20 -3.24 13.13
C GLY A 556 -13.64 -3.11 13.62
N GLN A 557 -14.19 -1.93 13.40
CA GLN A 557 -15.44 -1.44 13.95
C GLN A 557 -16.67 -1.72 13.08
N LYS A 558 -16.54 -2.56 12.04
CA LYS A 558 -17.60 -2.89 11.07
C LYS A 558 -18.02 -1.69 10.23
N ARG A 559 -17.09 -0.78 9.95
CA ARG A 559 -17.29 0.33 9.01
C ARG A 559 -17.38 -0.18 7.57
N ILE A 560 -16.76 -1.33 7.29
CA ILE A 560 -16.74 -1.98 5.99
C ILE A 560 -17.23 -3.43 6.15
N ARG A 561 -18.36 -3.78 5.54
CA ARG A 561 -18.90 -5.15 5.60
C ARG A 561 -18.90 -5.81 4.23
N LEU A 562 -17.98 -6.75 4.02
CA LEU A 562 -17.89 -7.55 2.80
C LEU A 562 -18.83 -8.75 2.90
N TYR A 563 -20.01 -8.69 2.28
CA TYR A 563 -21.07 -9.68 2.45
C TYR A 563 -21.28 -10.57 1.24
N THR A 564 -21.64 -11.83 1.50
CA THR A 564 -21.99 -12.85 0.49
C THR A 564 -23.48 -13.18 0.47
N ALA A 565 -24.20 -12.86 1.54
CA ALA A 565 -25.66 -12.98 1.58
C ALA A 565 -26.28 -11.86 2.42
N LYS A 566 -27.39 -11.31 1.94
CA LYS A 566 -28.17 -10.30 2.67
C LYS A 566 -29.66 -10.51 2.41
N THR A 567 -30.44 -10.55 3.48
CA THR A 567 -31.91 -10.53 3.45
C THR A 567 -32.35 -9.19 4.03
N GLU A 568 -33.00 -8.35 3.22
CA GLU A 568 -33.47 -7.06 3.69
C GLU A 568 -34.58 -7.21 4.75
N PRO A 569 -34.56 -6.41 5.83
CA PRO A 569 -35.63 -6.40 6.82
C PRO A 569 -36.92 -5.87 6.21
N THR A 570 -38.06 -6.31 6.75
CA THR A 570 -39.39 -5.77 6.44
C THR A 570 -39.95 -5.01 7.65
N CYS A 571 -41.18 -4.50 7.58
CA CYS A 571 -41.80 -3.86 8.75
C CYS A 571 -42.03 -4.84 9.92
N GLU A 572 -42.17 -6.14 9.63
CA GLU A 572 -42.58 -7.16 10.61
C GLU A 572 -41.52 -8.24 10.85
N LYS A 573 -40.59 -8.44 9.92
CA LYS A 573 -39.56 -9.48 9.99
C LYS A 573 -38.18 -8.85 9.93
N GLU A 574 -37.33 -9.32 10.82
CA GLU A 574 -35.90 -9.08 10.78
C GLU A 574 -35.32 -9.57 9.45
N GLY A 575 -34.31 -8.85 8.98
CA GLY A 575 -33.42 -9.28 7.92
C GLY A 575 -32.19 -9.99 8.47
N SER A 576 -31.23 -10.26 7.61
CA SER A 576 -29.93 -10.78 8.02
C SER A 576 -28.83 -10.36 7.04
N ILE A 577 -27.60 -10.34 7.51
CA ILE A 577 -26.40 -10.14 6.69
C ILE A 577 -25.33 -11.15 7.08
N THR A 578 -24.78 -11.85 6.10
CA THR A 578 -23.66 -12.77 6.25
C THR A 578 -22.43 -12.15 5.60
N TYR A 579 -21.44 -11.81 6.41
CA TYR A 579 -20.25 -11.07 5.98
C TYR A 579 -18.96 -11.63 6.54
N LEU A 580 -17.87 -11.34 5.85
CA LEU A 580 -16.54 -11.82 6.19
C LEU A 580 -15.95 -11.04 7.37
N ARG A 581 -15.32 -11.74 8.30
CA ARG A 581 -14.56 -11.19 9.43
C ARG A 581 -13.34 -12.07 9.66
N GLY A 582 -12.16 -11.59 9.23
CA GLY A 582 -10.95 -12.41 9.19
C GLY A 582 -11.13 -13.56 8.18
N ALA A 583 -10.88 -14.79 8.60
CA ALA A 583 -11.10 -15.99 7.77
C ALA A 583 -12.52 -16.59 7.84
N GLU A 584 -13.45 -15.99 8.60
CA GLU A 584 -14.78 -16.57 8.88
C GLU A 584 -15.93 -15.72 8.32
N TYR A 585 -17.05 -16.38 7.99
CA TYR A 585 -18.31 -15.71 7.67
C TYR A 585 -19.24 -15.69 8.89
N ILE A 586 -19.63 -14.50 9.31
CA ILE A 586 -20.53 -14.26 10.45
C ILE A 586 -21.88 -13.81 9.94
N THR A 587 -22.96 -14.29 10.56
CA THR A 587 -24.33 -13.83 10.26
C THR A 587 -24.90 -13.01 11.40
N GLU A 588 -25.38 -11.82 11.08
CA GLU A 588 -26.06 -10.92 12.00
C GLU A 588 -27.51 -10.68 11.57
N ALA A 589 -28.40 -10.51 12.54
CA ALA A 589 -29.77 -10.08 12.29
C ALA A 589 -29.80 -8.58 11.99
N ILE A 590 -30.68 -8.16 11.07
CA ILE A 590 -30.98 -6.76 10.84
C ILE A 590 -32.38 -6.51 11.40
N ASP A 591 -32.52 -5.55 12.30
CA ASP A 591 -33.80 -5.26 12.93
C ASP A 591 -34.90 -4.97 11.89
N ALA A 592 -36.11 -5.42 12.19
CA ALA A 592 -37.28 -5.07 11.41
C ALA A 592 -37.41 -3.54 11.34
N THR A 593 -37.64 -3.00 10.15
CA THR A 593 -37.74 -1.54 9.91
C THR A 593 -38.86 -0.86 10.71
N GLY A 594 -39.81 -1.65 11.23
CA GLY A 594 -41.03 -1.14 11.83
C GLY A 594 -41.93 -0.43 10.82
N HIS A 595 -43.13 -0.06 11.25
CA HIS A 595 -44.01 0.75 10.39
C HIS A 595 -43.71 2.24 10.55
N SER A 596 -43.43 2.90 9.43
CA SER A 596 -43.35 4.36 9.34
C SER A 596 -44.63 4.90 8.71
N TYR A 597 -45.68 5.06 9.53
CA TYR A 597 -46.95 5.60 9.06
C TYR A 597 -46.87 7.12 8.90
N GLY A 598 -47.40 7.62 7.78
CA GLY A 598 -47.64 9.05 7.59
C GLY A 598 -48.79 9.58 8.46
N GLU A 599 -49.09 10.87 8.28
CA GLU A 599 -50.20 11.53 8.94
C GLU A 599 -51.55 10.87 8.64
N TRP A 600 -52.47 10.96 9.59
CA TRP A 600 -53.84 10.49 9.39
C TRP A 600 -54.56 11.40 8.40
N THR A 601 -55.11 10.81 7.35
CA THR A 601 -55.94 11.48 6.35
C THR A 601 -57.40 11.07 6.55
N THR A 602 -58.33 12.01 6.39
CA THR A 602 -59.76 11.68 6.49
C THR A 602 -60.23 11.11 5.17
N GLU A 603 -60.64 9.84 5.18
CA GLU A 603 -61.21 9.14 4.02
C GLU A 603 -62.73 9.34 3.95
N LYS A 604 -63.39 9.38 5.11
CA LYS A 604 -64.82 9.67 5.25
C LYS A 604 -65.06 10.55 6.48
N ASP A 605 -65.74 11.68 6.30
CA ASP A 605 -66.13 12.53 7.44
C ASP A 605 -67.24 11.87 8.28
N ALA A 606 -67.19 12.09 9.60
CA ALA A 606 -68.29 11.73 10.48
C ALA A 606 -69.51 12.64 10.24
N THR A 607 -70.70 12.05 10.25
CA THR A 607 -72.00 12.73 10.24
C THR A 607 -72.68 12.60 11.60
N TYR A 608 -73.89 13.14 11.75
CA TYR A 608 -74.67 12.99 12.97
C TYR A 608 -75.27 11.58 13.15
N THR A 609 -75.25 10.76 12.09
CA THR A 609 -75.85 9.42 12.06
C THR A 609 -74.87 8.31 11.66
N GLU A 610 -73.73 8.67 11.09
CA GLU A 610 -72.71 7.73 10.61
C GLU A 610 -71.32 8.15 11.05
N GLU A 611 -70.54 7.19 11.52
CA GLU A 611 -69.13 7.39 11.83
C GLU A 611 -68.31 7.69 10.56
N GLY A 612 -67.24 8.47 10.75
CA GLY A 612 -66.23 8.72 9.73
C GLY A 612 -65.07 7.72 9.81
N VAL A 613 -64.15 7.82 8.87
CA VAL A 613 -62.96 6.97 8.76
C VAL A 613 -61.75 7.86 8.47
N MET A 614 -60.71 7.71 9.30
CA MET A 614 -59.36 8.18 8.98
C MET A 614 -58.51 7.00 8.55
N LYS A 615 -57.54 7.26 7.68
CA LYS A 615 -56.59 6.29 7.16
C LYS A 615 -55.17 6.87 7.17
N ARG A 616 -54.19 6.03 7.49
CA ARG A 616 -52.77 6.31 7.27
C ARG A 616 -52.08 5.12 6.63
N ILE A 617 -51.03 5.38 5.85
CA ILE A 617 -50.31 4.36 5.07
C ILE A 617 -48.85 4.34 5.51
N CYS A 618 -48.30 3.14 5.70
CA CYS A 618 -46.88 2.95 5.98
C CYS A 618 -46.06 3.27 4.73
N SER A 619 -45.08 4.16 4.83
CA SER A 619 -44.21 4.55 3.72
C SER A 619 -43.34 3.38 3.21
N VAL A 620 -43.02 2.43 4.09
CA VAL A 620 -42.16 1.26 3.84
C VAL A 620 -42.93 0.10 3.19
N CYS A 621 -43.89 -0.51 3.90
CA CYS A 621 -44.60 -1.71 3.41
C CYS A 621 -45.96 -1.45 2.74
N LYS A 622 -46.40 -0.19 2.69
CA LYS A 622 -47.73 0.22 2.20
C LYS A 622 -48.91 -0.37 2.99
N ASN A 623 -48.67 -0.97 4.16
CA ASN A 623 -49.75 -1.37 5.06
C ASN A 623 -50.62 -0.17 5.45
N GLU A 624 -51.92 -0.40 5.61
CA GLU A 624 -52.90 0.63 5.86
C GLU A 624 -53.51 0.45 7.25
N GLU A 625 -53.58 1.53 8.02
CA GLU A 625 -54.34 1.57 9.26
C GLU A 625 -55.54 2.49 9.10
N THR A 626 -56.69 2.02 9.60
CA THR A 626 -57.93 2.80 9.64
C THR A 626 -58.38 3.03 11.07
N LYS A 627 -58.87 4.23 11.36
CA LYS A 627 -59.49 4.59 12.64
C LYS A 627 -60.84 5.22 12.41
N THR A 628 -61.79 4.85 13.26
CA THR A 628 -63.16 5.40 13.22
C THR A 628 -63.21 6.79 13.84
N ILE A 629 -63.90 7.72 13.17
CA ILE A 629 -64.26 9.04 13.70
C ILE A 629 -65.69 8.92 14.27
N PRO A 630 -65.90 9.13 15.58
CA PRO A 630 -67.24 9.02 16.16
C PRO A 630 -68.21 10.03 15.54
N VAL A 631 -69.50 9.68 15.53
CA VAL A 631 -70.58 10.56 15.05
C VAL A 631 -70.51 11.95 15.69
N LYS A 632 -70.87 12.99 14.92
CA LYS A 632 -70.91 14.37 15.42
C LYS A 632 -71.97 14.49 16.51
N THR A 633 -71.61 14.98 17.69
CA THR A 633 -72.56 15.29 18.77
C THR A 633 -73.13 16.71 18.59
N PRO A 634 -74.44 16.94 18.83
CA PRO A 634 -75.00 18.29 18.83
C PRO A 634 -74.36 19.13 19.94
N SER A 635 -73.81 20.30 19.60
CA SER A 635 -73.31 21.26 20.59
C SER A 635 -74.47 21.93 21.31
N THR A 636 -74.50 21.88 22.65
CA THR A 636 -75.52 22.50 23.52
C THR A 636 -75.08 23.83 24.13
N THR A 637 -74.16 24.58 23.49
CA THR A 637 -73.81 25.95 23.93
C THR A 637 -74.60 27.00 23.16
N LEU A 638 -75.54 27.66 23.85
CA LEU A 638 -76.25 28.86 23.41
C LEU A 638 -75.29 30.07 23.31
N PRO A 639 -75.45 30.99 22.34
CA PRO A 639 -74.71 32.25 22.29
C PRO A 639 -75.12 33.17 23.45
N ALA A 640 -74.15 33.83 24.08
CA ALA A 640 -74.40 34.81 25.15
C ALA A 640 -75.09 36.08 24.61
N GLU A 641 -76.12 36.53 25.34
CA GLU A 641 -76.91 37.73 25.07
C GLU A 641 -76.08 39.02 25.20
N THR A 642 -76.05 39.83 24.14
CA THR A 642 -75.65 41.23 24.18
C THR A 642 -76.80 42.09 24.72
N THR A 643 -76.53 42.85 25.79
CA THR A 643 -77.47 43.78 26.42
C THR A 643 -77.50 45.13 25.69
N THR A 644 -78.71 45.62 25.40
CA THR A 644 -78.99 46.94 24.79
C THR A 644 -79.46 47.94 25.87
N PRO A 645 -79.04 49.22 25.86
CA PRO A 645 -79.71 50.30 26.60
C PRO A 645 -80.77 51.04 25.75
N PRO A 646 -81.72 51.79 26.37
CA PRO A 646 -83.04 52.05 25.80
C PRO A 646 -83.17 53.35 25.00
N ALA A 647 -84.31 53.40 24.31
CA ALA A 647 -84.72 54.26 23.20
C ALA A 647 -84.85 55.77 23.46
N THR A 648 -84.71 56.55 22.38
CA THR A 648 -85.39 57.84 22.19
C THR A 648 -85.87 57.98 20.75
N THR A 649 -86.96 58.74 20.60
CA THR A 649 -87.97 58.72 19.54
C THR A 649 -87.67 59.57 18.30
N ALA A 650 -88.18 59.08 17.16
CA ALA A 650 -88.73 59.77 15.98
C ALA A 650 -87.92 60.87 15.27
N GLU A 651 -87.62 60.69 13.97
CA GLU A 651 -88.39 61.30 12.86
C GLU A 651 -87.88 60.86 11.47
N THR A 652 -88.78 61.04 10.51
CA THR A 652 -88.86 60.67 9.09
C THR A 652 -87.77 61.20 8.14
N THR A 653 -87.39 60.42 7.11
CA THR A 653 -87.67 60.63 5.65
C THR A 653 -86.69 59.84 4.75
N ALA A 654 -87.20 59.34 3.62
CA ALA A 654 -86.52 58.57 2.56
C ALA A 654 -85.82 59.50 1.52
N PRO A 655 -85.35 59.06 0.32
CA PRO A 655 -84.84 57.76 -0.19
C PRO A 655 -83.54 57.92 -1.07
N ALA A 656 -83.19 56.85 -1.82
CA ALA A 656 -82.46 56.78 -3.12
C ALA A 656 -81.01 56.23 -3.07
N THR A 657 -80.73 54.97 -3.48
CA THR A 657 -80.40 54.44 -4.85
C THR A 657 -79.21 55.17 -5.49
N THR A 658 -78.10 54.55 -5.91
CA THR A 658 -77.90 53.58 -7.04
C THR A 658 -76.41 53.13 -7.05
N ALA A 659 -76.07 51.85 -7.23
CA ALA A 659 -75.66 51.14 -8.46
C ALA A 659 -74.13 51.02 -8.70
N GLU A 660 -73.73 49.77 -9.03
CA GLU A 660 -72.69 49.27 -9.98
C GLU A 660 -71.28 49.92 -10.01
N THR A 661 -70.14 49.22 -10.21
CA THR A 661 -69.80 48.28 -11.31
C THR A 661 -68.36 47.72 -11.14
N THR A 662 -68.15 46.46 -11.55
CA THR A 662 -66.99 45.82 -12.26
C THR A 662 -65.49 45.87 -11.82
N VAL A 663 -64.88 44.67 -11.90
CA VAL A 663 -63.46 44.15 -11.95
C VAL A 663 -62.59 44.86 -13.04
N PRO A 664 -61.22 44.77 -13.18
CA PRO A 664 -60.28 43.67 -12.80
C PRO A 664 -58.76 43.97 -12.49
N ALA A 665 -58.05 42.88 -12.15
CA ALA A 665 -56.64 42.47 -12.41
C ALA A 665 -55.39 43.21 -11.86
N ALA A 666 -54.56 42.41 -11.16
CA ALA A 666 -53.08 42.27 -11.11
C ALA A 666 -52.14 43.49 -11.04
N THR A 667 -51.24 43.51 -10.03
CA THR A 667 -49.75 43.52 -10.16
C THR A 667 -49.03 43.57 -8.80
N ASP A 668 -47.92 42.82 -8.72
CA ASP A 668 -46.63 43.05 -8.05
C ASP A 668 -46.42 43.20 -6.52
N ASN A 669 -45.51 42.32 -6.05
CA ASN A 669 -44.35 42.52 -5.15
C ASN A 669 -44.53 43.22 -3.79
N THR A 670 -44.20 42.52 -2.69
CA THR A 670 -43.04 42.81 -1.80
C THR A 670 -43.03 41.95 -0.52
N THR A 671 -41.79 41.63 -0.15
CA THR A 671 -41.17 41.02 1.04
C THR A 671 -41.75 41.30 2.45
N ALA A 672 -41.45 40.34 3.35
CA ALA A 672 -41.06 40.45 4.77
C ALA A 672 -42.03 39.85 5.85
N PRO A 673 -41.57 39.51 7.09
CA PRO A 673 -41.72 38.16 7.68
C PRO A 673 -42.30 38.10 9.13
N SER A 674 -42.30 36.88 9.73
CA SER A 674 -42.38 36.51 11.17
C SER A 674 -43.79 36.36 11.82
N PRO A 675 -43.99 35.47 12.82
CA PRO A 675 -43.46 35.58 14.21
C PRO A 675 -42.88 34.26 14.80
N ALA A 676 -41.73 34.24 15.50
CA ALA A 676 -41.44 34.59 16.90
C ALA A 676 -42.01 33.62 17.97
N VAL A 677 -41.18 32.78 18.65
CA VAL A 677 -40.49 32.95 19.99
C VAL A 677 -41.19 32.06 21.08
N PRO A 678 -40.59 31.60 22.24
CA PRO A 678 -39.32 31.89 22.96
C PRO A 678 -38.48 30.65 23.41
N GLY A 679 -37.26 30.72 23.98
CA GLY A 679 -36.43 31.86 24.40
C GLY A 679 -35.17 31.44 25.22
N SER A 680 -34.21 32.39 25.28
CA SER A 680 -33.17 32.70 26.30
C SER A 680 -32.22 31.61 26.84
N SER A 681 -30.91 31.83 27.05
CA SER A 681 -30.22 33.07 27.42
C SER A 681 -28.71 33.04 27.08
N SER A 682 -28.23 34.15 26.51
CA SER A 682 -26.83 34.54 26.36
C SER A 682 -26.29 35.24 27.62
N GLY A 683 -25.01 35.08 27.91
CA GLY A 683 -24.28 35.94 28.83
C GLY A 683 -22.79 35.98 28.48
N THR A 684 -22.37 37.01 27.76
CA THR A 684 -20.95 37.44 27.70
C THR A 684 -20.81 38.66 28.59
N PRO A 685 -19.69 38.77 29.32
CA PRO A 685 -19.03 40.07 29.35
C PRO A 685 -17.49 39.98 29.25
N VAL A 686 -16.97 40.82 28.35
CA VAL A 686 -15.81 41.72 28.51
C VAL A 686 -14.49 41.15 29.05
N ASN A 687 -13.49 41.23 28.17
CA ASN A 687 -12.03 41.11 28.37
C ASN A 687 -11.47 42.08 29.45
N PRO A 688 -10.50 41.62 30.27
CA PRO A 688 -9.37 42.48 30.59
C PRO A 688 -8.02 41.80 30.34
N ASP A 689 -7.13 42.59 29.75
CA ASP A 689 -5.69 42.37 29.59
C ASP A 689 -5.00 41.75 30.82
N SER A 690 -4.30 40.64 30.58
CA SER A 690 -3.00 40.27 31.18
C SER A 690 -2.51 39.08 30.34
N GLY A 691 -1.34 39.02 29.73
CA GLY A 691 -0.05 39.60 30.09
C GLY A 691 0.96 38.45 30.11
N MET A 692 1.61 38.21 28.96
CA MET A 692 2.78 37.33 28.72
C MET A 692 2.54 35.82 28.52
N PRO A 693 3.45 35.11 27.82
CA PRO A 693 3.85 35.34 26.43
C PRO A 693 3.69 34.06 25.58
N VAL A 694 3.43 34.27 24.29
CA VAL A 694 3.42 33.25 23.25
C VAL A 694 4.85 32.74 23.05
N ALA A 695 5.09 31.45 23.28
CA ALA A 695 6.28 30.75 22.80
C ALA A 695 5.92 29.99 21.52
N VAL A 696 6.55 30.37 20.42
CA VAL A 696 6.65 29.62 19.15
C VAL A 696 8.16 29.37 18.93
N PRO A 697 8.57 28.46 18.04
CA PRO A 697 8.79 27.03 18.27
C PRO A 697 10.31 26.71 18.27
N THR A 698 10.74 25.66 18.97
CA THR A 698 12.13 25.18 18.93
C THR A 698 12.18 23.72 18.50
N VAL A 699 11.83 23.43 17.25
CA VAL A 699 12.15 22.15 16.59
C VAL A 699 12.42 22.41 15.11
N MET A 700 13.57 23.03 14.78
CA MET A 700 14.12 23.04 13.41
C MET A 700 15.54 23.64 13.34
N ILE A 701 16.46 23.22 14.22
CA ILE A 701 17.89 23.59 14.10
C ILE A 701 18.83 22.38 13.96
N VAL A 702 18.36 21.13 14.12
CA VAL A 702 19.28 19.98 14.03
C VAL A 702 19.47 19.48 12.59
N ALA A 703 18.46 19.58 11.71
CA ALA A 703 18.59 19.19 10.30
C ALA A 703 19.57 20.05 9.47
N LEU A 704 19.93 21.26 9.94
CA LEU A 704 20.89 22.13 9.25
C LEU A 704 22.37 21.83 9.59
N THR A 705 22.65 20.92 10.53
CA THR A 705 24.04 20.58 10.93
C THR A 705 24.59 19.37 10.18
N ALA A 706 23.73 18.58 9.52
CA ALA A 706 24.12 17.43 8.71
C ALA A 706 24.90 17.81 7.42
N ALA A 707 24.80 19.06 6.95
CA ALA A 707 25.37 19.47 5.66
C ALA A 707 26.72 20.24 5.73
N VAL A 708 27.30 20.52 6.91
CA VAL A 708 28.52 21.39 6.99
C VAL A 708 29.74 20.72 7.65
N LEU A 709 29.61 19.56 8.30
CA LEU A 709 30.75 18.94 9.00
C LEU A 709 31.05 17.46 8.69
N ALA A 710 30.20 16.72 7.96
CA ALA A 710 30.40 15.28 7.75
C ALA A 710 31.18 14.90 6.47
N VAL A 711 31.39 15.82 5.52
CA VAL A 711 32.32 15.59 4.40
C VAL A 711 33.32 16.74 4.34
N SER A 712 34.30 16.63 5.24
CA SER A 712 35.46 17.49 5.31
C SER A 712 36.08 17.73 3.94
N GLY A 713 36.25 19.00 3.59
CA GLY A 713 37.11 19.39 2.50
C GLY A 713 38.50 18.78 2.62
N LYS A 714 38.98 18.30 1.47
CA LYS A 714 40.38 18.40 1.00
C LYS A 714 41.47 17.88 1.95
N ARG A 715 41.96 16.69 1.63
CA ARG A 715 43.42 16.41 1.60
C ARG A 715 43.76 15.97 0.17
N ARG A 716 44.42 16.81 -0.66
CA ARG A 716 45.88 16.78 -0.91
C ARG A 716 46.36 15.32 -1.00
N LYS A 717 46.67 14.74 -2.16
CA LYS A 717 47.48 15.18 -3.30
C LYS A 717 47.10 14.37 -4.53
#